data_AF-A0A956LH38-F1
#
_entry.id   AF-A0A956LH38-F1
#
_cell.length_a   1.000
_cell.length_b   1.000
_cell.length_c   1.000
_cell.angle_alpha   90.00
_cell.angle_beta   90.00
_cell.angle_gamma   90.00
#
_symmetry.space_group_name_H-M   'P 1'
#
loop_
_entity.id
_entity.type
_entity.pdbx_description
1 polymer ?
#
loop_
_entity_poly.entity_id
_entity_poly.type
_entity_poly.pdbx_seq_one_letter_code
_entity_poly.pdbx_strand_id
1 'polypeptide(L)'
;MRCARWTRRVALAAWFLLIEEACSIEPETRSAPAGLRVEVVGCHERVEGEVCELKRARRLVLLISEPLEATPSFRVSVTGSEPSPVIAREGRATTQGIRYELELPPDARRLTVTSSGSSPRRWTLPLAERHVTSVVDEATALKQRRPARALSLLRAALATARGRDRFEILYEIAKITAKQRPGEALSVMREAYELGVELGLQIRSATAARRGQHIARTLRDAEEIQRWTERLVDAPGGDLVVAFEREWELGVTAYERYELVEAEWRLQQALDIARALGDSERAFDAGDMLMLNLARLGRADAARRVAEQLEQPPQRECSRLARHATNRAWTALLAGRSDARDEVIVALEESLERREAGERCGGRKEIANDRLNLALALLTLRGDVVAAQRELAAIERQWLDEEGRAWQQDLEAQLALSEGALEDAGARYRALDRLAERRGDRALRWRAQVGLARLSEARGDAVTALRHFERADELLEELLEGLATSPAGPQPELVDGDARASAARVDPRELYEPLLLVRHDVAQDHIGLLVREGRLADAMCRVRLERLRKLWSVDHVAARSHAADSAYTDLRASYWELRLQRAALLASRADLSLDEVARVDDELRELNAELSAVRRELARLPSSREGRARCEDLAAPPPGVALVVLHEGRSTTIAFVNAGRGVQAFELGLASPEADREALGAALLEPISGALAGASKVLVIADGVLRDIPFHALPVRGRALAAIQPVAYKLDLPPRPTASSDGAAVVAINPGGTLYYAEQRERPALRDALQRAPWRVRWLDRESADISALRSALPGAPLFHFAGHGVHARGGWRSSLELGLGDSLEVDDILLLAGAPEVVVLSACSVGKTDSDGGMSVARAFLARGSTAVIAPVEP
;
A
#
# COMPACT_ATOMS: atom_id res chain seq x y z
N MET A 1 5.49 56.93 13.59
CA MET A 1 6.33 57.52 14.66
C MET A 1 6.02 56.82 15.99
N ARG A 2 7.05 56.17 16.55
CA ARG A 2 7.36 55.89 17.98
C ARG A 2 6.25 55.47 18.97
N CYS A 3 6.46 54.24 19.49
CA CYS A 3 6.56 53.85 20.93
C CYS A 3 5.26 53.77 21.75
N ALA A 4 5.06 52.90 22.76
CA ALA A 4 5.84 51.88 23.49
C ALA A 4 4.80 51.18 24.44
N ARG A 5 4.80 49.84 24.61
CA ARG A 5 5.30 49.06 25.79
C ARG A 5 4.75 49.53 27.16
N TRP A 6 4.46 48.73 28.19
CA TRP A 6 4.43 47.29 28.52
C TRP A 6 4.08 47.21 30.04
N THR A 7 3.41 46.13 30.49
CA THR A 7 3.54 45.44 31.81
C THR A 7 3.11 46.07 33.15
N ARG A 8 2.35 45.32 33.99
CA ARG A 8 2.81 44.38 35.07
C ARG A 8 1.60 43.79 35.85
N ARG A 9 1.48 42.45 35.96
CA ARG A 9 1.71 41.55 37.14
C ARG A 9 0.76 41.79 38.34
N VAL A 10 -0.20 40.89 38.61
CA VAL A 10 -0.13 39.67 39.46
C VAL A 10 0.19 39.96 40.92
N ALA A 11 -0.80 39.74 41.83
CA ALA A 11 -0.69 38.90 43.04
C ALA A 11 -1.86 39.09 44.04
N LEU A 12 -2.54 37.96 44.32
CA LEU A 12 -2.88 37.40 45.64
C LEU A 12 -3.97 38.03 46.54
N ALA A 13 -5.03 37.23 46.68
CA ALA A 13 -5.57 36.67 47.93
C ALA A 13 -6.18 37.61 48.98
N ALA A 14 -7.51 37.54 49.11
CA ALA A 14 -8.19 37.01 50.30
C ALA A 14 -9.68 37.37 50.23
N TRP A 15 -10.56 36.36 50.08
CA TRP A 15 -11.81 36.25 50.84
C TRP A 15 -12.47 34.90 50.52
N PHE A 16 -12.06 33.91 51.30
CA PHE A 16 -12.80 32.69 51.55
C PHE A 16 -13.83 32.98 52.66
N LEU A 17 -14.99 32.32 52.56
CA LEU A 17 -15.88 31.83 53.64
C LEU A 17 -17.20 32.57 54.00
N LEU A 18 -18.28 31.78 53.82
CA LEU A 18 -19.62 31.70 54.47
C LEU A 18 -20.81 32.33 53.68
N ILE A 19 -21.94 31.67 53.38
CA ILE A 19 -22.49 30.31 53.60
C ILE A 19 -23.58 30.02 52.53
N GLU A 20 -23.73 28.72 52.27
CA GLU A 20 -24.73 27.87 51.60
C GLU A 20 -26.21 28.32 51.51
N GLU A 21 -26.84 28.04 50.37
CA GLU A 21 -27.97 27.09 50.18
C GLU A 21 -28.68 27.37 48.84
N ALA A 22 -28.41 26.57 47.79
CA ALA A 22 -29.34 26.27 46.68
C ALA A 22 -28.71 25.33 45.64
N CYS A 23 -29.18 24.08 45.65
CA CYS A 23 -29.29 23.15 44.51
C CYS A 23 -28.14 23.10 43.48
N SER A 24 -27.06 22.40 43.82
CA SER A 24 -26.19 21.72 42.86
C SER A 24 -26.82 20.38 42.45
N ILE A 25 -27.43 20.35 41.26
CA ILE A 25 -27.51 19.12 40.45
C ILE A 25 -26.27 19.17 39.58
N GLU A 26 -25.17 18.61 40.07
CA GLU A 26 -24.04 18.26 39.21
C GLU A 26 -24.49 17.11 38.29
N PRO A 27 -24.28 17.20 36.96
CA PRO A 27 -24.35 16.00 36.15
C PRO A 27 -23.17 15.13 36.58
N GLU A 28 -23.47 13.99 37.20
CA GLU A 28 -22.53 12.86 37.26
C GLU A 28 -22.00 12.64 35.84
N THR A 29 -20.78 13.12 35.56
CA THR A 29 -19.96 12.52 34.52
C THR A 29 -19.62 11.13 35.03
N ARG A 30 -20.54 10.18 34.79
CA ARG A 30 -20.32 8.76 34.99
C ARG A 30 -19.12 8.37 34.14
N SER A 31 -17.96 8.23 34.78
CA SER A 31 -16.95 7.31 34.28
C SER A 31 -17.63 5.94 34.18
N ALA A 32 -17.88 5.47 32.97
CA ALA A 32 -18.48 4.16 32.75
C ALA A 32 -17.61 3.12 33.48
N PRO A 33 -18.17 2.26 34.35
CA PRO A 33 -17.40 1.17 34.95
C PRO A 33 -16.83 0.29 33.83
N ALA A 34 -15.64 -0.27 34.05
CA ALA A 34 -14.93 -1.18 33.14
C ALA A 34 -15.76 -2.45 32.83
N GLY A 35 -16.77 -2.29 31.99
CA GLY A 35 -17.72 -3.31 31.58
C GLY A 35 -17.12 -4.25 30.53
N LEU A 36 -17.71 -5.44 30.42
CA LEU A 36 -17.45 -6.37 29.33
C LEU A 36 -17.65 -5.68 27.98
N ARG A 37 -16.62 -5.70 27.13
CA ARG A 37 -16.75 -5.30 25.72
C ARG A 37 -17.30 -6.48 24.93
N VAL A 38 -18.59 -6.42 24.61
CA VAL A 38 -19.28 -7.44 23.80
C VAL A 38 -19.74 -6.81 22.50
N GLU A 39 -19.22 -7.33 21.39
CA GLU A 39 -19.68 -6.96 20.06
C GLU A 39 -20.65 -8.02 19.54
N VAL A 40 -21.78 -7.57 18.99
CA VAL A 40 -22.86 -8.45 18.53
C VAL A 40 -23.10 -8.26 17.06
N VAL A 41 -23.15 -9.38 16.34
CA VAL A 41 -23.30 -9.45 14.90
C VAL A 41 -24.49 -10.31 14.55
N GLY A 42 -25.24 -9.92 13.52
CA GLY A 42 -26.39 -10.69 13.06
C GLY A 42 -27.74 -10.01 13.33
N CYS A 43 -27.74 -8.82 13.94
CA CYS A 43 -28.92 -7.97 14.00
C CYS A 43 -29.35 -7.57 12.59
N HIS A 44 -30.65 -7.50 12.34
CA HIS A 44 -31.23 -6.88 11.17
C HIS A 44 -31.09 -5.35 11.24
N GLU A 45 -31.29 -4.80 12.44
CA GLU A 45 -31.12 -3.40 12.79
C GLU A 45 -30.82 -3.26 14.29
N ARG A 46 -30.19 -2.15 14.70
CA ARG A 46 -30.09 -1.70 16.09
C ARG A 46 -30.97 -0.47 16.29
N VAL A 47 -32.08 -0.63 17.00
CA VAL A 47 -33.00 0.48 17.30
C VAL A 47 -32.50 1.20 18.55
N GLU A 48 -32.32 2.52 18.43
CA GLU A 48 -31.79 3.39 19.50
C GLU A 48 -30.42 2.92 20.05
N GLY A 49 -29.66 2.13 19.28
CA GLY A 49 -28.37 1.55 19.69
C GLY A 49 -28.45 0.41 20.71
N GLU A 50 -29.61 0.18 21.34
CA GLU A 50 -29.76 -0.72 22.47
C GLU A 50 -30.54 -2.00 22.15
N VAL A 51 -31.45 -1.99 21.17
CA VAL A 51 -32.28 -3.17 20.85
C VAL A 51 -31.84 -3.82 19.55
N CYS A 52 -31.53 -5.12 19.58
CA CYS A 52 -31.19 -5.90 18.40
C CYS A 52 -32.45 -6.53 17.79
N GLU A 53 -32.84 -6.07 16.61
CA GLU A 53 -33.88 -6.74 15.85
C GLU A 53 -33.32 -7.97 15.14
N LEU A 54 -33.97 -9.12 15.31
CA LEU A 54 -33.44 -10.39 14.82
C LEU A 54 -33.74 -10.60 13.33
N LYS A 55 -32.72 -11.01 12.56
CA LYS A 55 -32.94 -11.57 11.22
C LYS A 55 -33.82 -12.82 11.32
N ARG A 56 -34.47 -13.21 10.21
CA ARG A 56 -35.28 -14.45 10.11
C ARG A 56 -34.53 -15.70 10.57
N ALA A 57 -33.22 -15.77 10.32
CA ALA A 57 -32.38 -16.89 10.72
C ALA A 57 -32.14 -16.97 12.24
N ARG A 58 -32.41 -15.90 13.00
CA ARG A 58 -32.20 -15.81 14.46
C ARG A 58 -30.82 -16.28 14.93
N ARG A 59 -29.79 -16.02 14.14
CA ARG A 59 -28.39 -16.30 14.46
C ARG A 59 -27.66 -15.04 14.87
N LEU A 60 -26.95 -15.09 15.99
CA LEU A 60 -26.04 -14.02 16.43
C LEU A 60 -24.63 -14.57 16.61
N VAL A 61 -23.63 -13.73 16.35
CA VAL A 61 -22.24 -13.96 16.73
C VAL A 61 -21.87 -12.93 17.80
N LEU A 62 -21.26 -13.38 18.88
CA LEU A 62 -20.69 -12.51 19.92
C LEU A 62 -19.17 -12.57 19.86
N LEU A 63 -18.52 -11.43 19.93
CA LEU A 63 -17.09 -11.32 20.18
C LEU A 63 -16.88 -10.63 21.52
N ILE A 64 -16.19 -11.31 22.43
CA ILE A 64 -15.89 -10.81 23.78
C ILE A 64 -14.39 -10.54 23.87
N SER A 65 -14.01 -9.27 23.98
CA SER A 65 -12.61 -8.84 24.08
C SER A 65 -12.26 -8.53 25.54
N GLU A 66 -11.52 -9.41 26.21
CA GLU A 66 -10.87 -9.15 27.50
C GLU A 66 -9.35 -9.43 27.42
N PRO A 67 -8.50 -8.71 28.17
CA PRO A 67 -7.06 -9.00 28.26
C PRO A 67 -6.81 -10.44 28.72
N LEU A 68 -5.93 -11.16 28.01
CA LEU A 68 -5.73 -12.61 28.06
C LEU A 68 -5.08 -13.18 29.34
N GLU A 69 -4.94 -12.41 30.42
CA GLU A 69 -4.10 -12.81 31.56
C GLU A 69 -4.69 -13.91 32.46
N ALA A 70 -6.00 -14.17 32.37
CA ALA A 70 -6.62 -15.39 32.88
C ALA A 70 -7.89 -15.65 32.07
N THR A 71 -8.00 -16.75 31.33
CA THR A 71 -9.17 -17.09 30.50
C THR A 71 -10.44 -17.14 31.36
N PRO A 72 -11.25 -16.07 31.44
CA PRO A 72 -12.47 -16.11 32.21
C PRO A 72 -13.44 -16.98 31.40
N SER A 73 -14.05 -17.98 32.02
CA SER A 73 -15.21 -18.62 31.40
C SER A 73 -16.35 -17.61 31.33
N PHE A 74 -16.87 -17.33 30.13
CA PHE A 74 -18.06 -16.48 29.98
C PHE A 74 -19.31 -17.36 29.95
N ARG A 75 -20.33 -16.97 30.73
CA ARG A 75 -21.66 -17.56 30.64
C ARG A 75 -22.54 -16.67 29.77
N VAL A 76 -22.93 -17.19 28.61
CA VAL A 76 -23.92 -16.56 27.73
C VAL A 76 -25.27 -17.19 28.03
N SER A 77 -26.29 -16.39 28.32
CA SER A 77 -27.66 -16.85 28.53
C SER A 77 -28.65 -16.02 27.73
N VAL A 78 -29.66 -16.70 27.18
CA VAL A 78 -30.78 -16.09 26.47
C VAL A 78 -32.03 -16.30 27.30
N THR A 79 -32.80 -15.24 27.51
CA THR A 79 -34.08 -15.28 28.21
C THR A 79 -35.21 -15.06 27.22
N GLY A 80 -36.16 -16.01 27.20
CA GLY A 80 -37.42 -15.94 26.46
C GLY A 80 -38.62 -15.88 27.41
N SER A 81 -39.79 -16.31 26.92
CA SER A 81 -40.99 -16.50 27.74
C SER A 81 -40.91 -17.74 28.64
N GLU A 82 -40.13 -18.75 28.25
CA GLU A 82 -39.82 -19.92 29.08
C GLU A 82 -38.32 -19.94 29.46
N PRO A 83 -37.96 -20.25 30.72
CA PRO A 83 -36.57 -20.27 31.17
C PRO A 83 -35.84 -21.51 30.67
N SER A 84 -35.49 -21.54 29.38
CA SER A 84 -34.50 -22.50 28.84
C SER A 84 -33.18 -21.77 28.63
N PRO A 85 -32.16 -21.98 29.50
CA PRO A 85 -30.85 -21.39 29.28
C PRO A 85 -30.23 -22.03 28.04
N VAL A 86 -30.20 -21.29 26.92
CA VAL A 86 -29.31 -21.62 25.81
C VAL A 86 -27.88 -21.34 26.27
N ILE A 87 -27.18 -22.37 26.72
CA ILE A 87 -25.75 -22.31 27.02
C ILE A 87 -25.03 -22.36 25.68
N ALA A 88 -24.42 -21.24 25.29
CA ALA A 88 -23.57 -21.20 24.11
C ALA A 88 -22.50 -22.31 24.20
N ARG A 89 -22.20 -22.95 23.08
CA ARG A 89 -21.08 -23.90 22.95
C ARG A 89 -19.76 -23.24 23.36
N GLU A 90 -18.74 -24.04 23.63
CA GLU A 90 -17.37 -23.58 23.91
C GLU A 90 -16.97 -22.44 22.95
N GLY A 91 -16.60 -21.29 23.52
CA GLY A 91 -16.17 -20.14 22.75
C GLY A 91 -14.86 -20.44 22.01
N ARG A 92 -14.73 -19.96 20.77
CA ARG A 92 -13.49 -20.11 20.00
C ARG A 92 -12.59 -18.91 20.24
N ALA A 93 -11.35 -19.15 20.65
CA ALA A 93 -10.36 -18.08 20.72
C ALA A 93 -10.08 -17.52 19.32
N THR A 94 -9.98 -16.20 19.24
CA THR A 94 -9.60 -15.43 18.05
C THR A 94 -8.51 -14.44 18.45
N THR A 95 -7.89 -13.79 17.47
CA THR A 95 -6.90 -12.72 17.73
C THR A 95 -7.50 -11.50 18.45
N GLN A 96 -8.83 -11.34 18.47
CA GLN A 96 -9.53 -10.19 19.06
C GLN A 96 -10.36 -10.55 20.31
N GLY A 97 -10.31 -11.80 20.77
CA GLY A 97 -11.07 -12.27 21.93
C GLY A 97 -11.74 -13.62 21.72
N ILE A 98 -12.82 -13.90 22.44
CA ILE A 98 -13.55 -15.17 22.36
C ILE A 98 -14.83 -14.99 21.55
N ARG A 99 -14.99 -15.82 20.52
CA ARG A 99 -16.14 -15.83 19.61
C ARG A 99 -17.17 -16.88 20.02
N TYR A 100 -18.43 -16.49 20.10
CA TYR A 100 -19.58 -17.38 20.33
C TYR A 100 -20.56 -17.29 19.16
N GLU A 101 -20.99 -18.44 18.64
CA GLU A 101 -22.11 -18.52 17.70
C GLU A 101 -23.37 -18.97 18.43
N LEU A 102 -24.47 -18.23 18.26
CA LEU A 102 -25.74 -18.47 18.93
C LEU A 102 -26.85 -18.69 17.92
N GLU A 103 -27.63 -19.75 18.11
CA GLU A 103 -28.96 -19.90 17.50
C GLU A 103 -30.01 -19.57 18.56
N LEU A 104 -30.80 -18.53 18.32
CA LEU A 104 -31.76 -18.03 19.29
C LEU A 104 -33.13 -18.69 19.12
N PRO A 105 -33.81 -19.06 20.23
CA PRO A 105 -35.15 -19.61 20.15
C PRO A 105 -36.16 -18.55 19.66
N PRO A 106 -37.32 -18.97 19.14
CA PRO A 106 -38.29 -18.04 18.58
C PRO A 106 -38.84 -17.00 19.56
N ASP A 107 -38.77 -17.26 20.86
CA ASP A 107 -39.27 -16.39 21.91
C ASP A 107 -38.16 -15.59 22.62
N ALA A 108 -36.94 -15.60 22.10
CA ALA A 108 -35.80 -14.87 22.67
C ALA A 108 -36.07 -13.36 22.78
N ARG A 109 -35.98 -12.81 24.00
CA ARG A 109 -36.23 -11.38 24.29
C ARG A 109 -35.02 -10.64 24.82
N ARG A 110 -34.06 -11.33 25.43
CA ARG A 110 -32.86 -10.70 25.99
C ARG A 110 -31.71 -11.67 26.04
N LEU A 111 -30.55 -11.20 25.58
CA LEU A 111 -29.26 -11.87 25.68
C LEU A 111 -28.48 -11.28 26.87
N THR A 112 -27.82 -12.13 27.65
CA THR A 112 -26.96 -11.73 28.78
C THR A 112 -25.62 -12.44 28.68
N VAL A 113 -24.53 -11.71 28.88
CA VAL A 113 -23.16 -12.24 29.01
C VAL A 113 -22.67 -11.93 30.41
N THR A 114 -22.15 -12.93 31.12
CA THR A 114 -21.59 -12.77 32.47
C THR A 114 -20.18 -13.36 32.51
N SER A 115 -19.19 -12.60 32.99
CA SER A 115 -17.84 -13.13 33.22
C SER A 115 -17.80 -13.98 34.50
N SER A 116 -16.93 -14.99 34.52
CA SER A 116 -16.59 -15.70 35.76
C SER A 116 -15.46 -14.97 36.48
N GLY A 117 -15.51 -14.94 37.81
CA GLY A 117 -14.53 -14.25 38.65
C GLY A 117 -15.10 -13.87 40.01
N SER A 118 -14.26 -13.36 40.91
CA SER A 118 -14.65 -12.83 42.22
C SER A 118 -15.54 -11.59 42.13
N SER A 119 -15.51 -10.90 40.99
CA SER A 119 -16.38 -9.76 40.65
C SER A 119 -16.98 -9.98 39.25
N PRO A 120 -18.08 -10.75 39.11
CA PRO A 120 -18.67 -11.05 37.82
C PRO A 120 -19.21 -9.78 37.16
N ARG A 121 -18.72 -9.49 35.95
CA ARG A 121 -19.22 -8.41 35.10
C ARG A 121 -20.41 -8.92 34.30
N ARG A 122 -21.39 -8.05 34.04
CA ARG A 122 -22.60 -8.39 33.29
C ARG A 122 -22.84 -7.42 32.15
N TRP A 123 -23.16 -7.95 30.98
CA TRP A 123 -23.60 -7.21 29.80
C TRP A 123 -24.93 -7.79 29.30
N THR A 124 -25.85 -6.93 28.82
CA THR A 124 -27.18 -7.36 28.36
C THR A 124 -27.60 -6.66 27.07
N LEU A 125 -28.30 -7.39 26.19
CA LEU A 125 -28.86 -6.88 24.94
C LEU A 125 -30.33 -7.29 24.79
N PRO A 126 -31.27 -6.34 24.81
CA PRO A 126 -32.66 -6.57 24.37
C PRO A 126 -32.75 -7.08 22.93
N LEU A 127 -33.63 -8.04 22.69
CA LEU A 127 -33.90 -8.65 21.40
C LEU A 127 -35.36 -8.38 21.00
N ALA A 128 -35.57 -7.97 19.75
CA ALA A 128 -36.89 -7.73 19.19
C ALA A 128 -37.09 -8.50 17.89
N GLU A 129 -38.35 -8.73 17.52
CA GLU A 129 -38.66 -9.26 16.20
C GLU A 129 -38.39 -8.21 15.12
N ARG A 130 -37.92 -8.67 13.97
CA ARG A 130 -37.71 -7.79 12.82
C ARG A 130 -39.01 -7.11 12.41
N HIS A 131 -38.93 -5.82 12.13
CA HIS A 131 -39.98 -5.11 11.41
C HIS A 131 -40.13 -5.67 9.99
N VAL A 132 -41.33 -6.16 9.65
CA VAL A 132 -41.62 -6.77 8.35
C VAL A 132 -42.65 -5.95 7.59
N THR A 133 -42.26 -5.42 6.44
CA THR A 133 -43.18 -4.83 5.48
C THR A 133 -43.61 -5.89 4.46
N SER A 134 -44.87 -6.35 4.53
CA SER A 134 -45.38 -7.45 3.68
C SER A 134 -45.17 -7.22 2.16
N VAL A 135 -45.29 -5.97 1.70
CA VAL A 135 -45.08 -5.61 0.30
C VAL A 135 -43.63 -5.79 -0.16
N VAL A 136 -42.66 -5.59 0.72
CA VAL A 136 -41.23 -5.72 0.44
C VAL A 136 -40.83 -7.18 0.29
N ASP A 137 -41.42 -8.07 1.09
CA ASP A 137 -41.25 -9.52 0.93
C ASP A 137 -41.84 -10.03 -0.37
N GLU A 138 -43.06 -9.61 -0.71
CA GLU A 138 -43.70 -9.97 -1.98
C GLU A 138 -42.87 -9.49 -3.17
N ALA A 139 -42.43 -8.23 -3.16
CA ALA A 139 -41.54 -7.68 -4.19
C ALA A 139 -40.21 -8.44 -4.26
N THR A 140 -39.63 -8.82 -3.12
CA THR A 140 -38.38 -9.58 -3.06
C THR A 140 -38.53 -10.98 -3.69
N ALA A 141 -39.67 -11.64 -3.49
CA ALA A 141 -39.97 -12.91 -4.13
C ALA A 141 -40.15 -12.75 -5.66
N LEU A 142 -40.67 -11.61 -6.12
CA LEU A 142 -40.91 -11.33 -7.53
C LEU A 142 -39.68 -10.85 -8.30
N LYS A 143 -38.71 -10.16 -7.66
CA LYS A 143 -37.69 -9.35 -8.35
C LYS A 143 -36.84 -10.10 -9.37
N GLN A 144 -36.55 -11.38 -9.15
CA GLN A 144 -35.74 -12.17 -10.08
C GLN A 144 -36.53 -12.60 -11.33
N ARG A 145 -37.82 -12.89 -11.19
CA ARG A 145 -38.66 -13.45 -12.27
C ARG A 145 -39.48 -12.38 -12.99
N ARG A 146 -39.93 -11.37 -12.25
CA ARG A 146 -40.86 -10.32 -12.71
C ARG A 146 -40.46 -8.95 -12.13
N PRO A 147 -39.29 -8.40 -12.47
CA PRO A 147 -38.78 -7.14 -11.89
C PRO A 147 -39.72 -5.96 -12.12
N ALA A 148 -40.39 -5.87 -13.27
CA ALA A 148 -41.35 -4.82 -13.56
C ALA A 148 -42.59 -4.87 -12.63
N ARG A 149 -43.08 -6.08 -12.33
CA ARG A 149 -44.21 -6.27 -11.40
C ARG A 149 -43.80 -5.93 -9.97
N ALA A 150 -42.62 -6.37 -9.54
CA ALA A 150 -42.06 -6.02 -8.23
C ALA A 150 -41.93 -4.49 -8.08
N LEU A 151 -41.41 -3.80 -9.10
CA LEU A 151 -41.26 -2.35 -9.11
C LEU A 151 -42.61 -1.62 -9.08
N SER A 152 -43.60 -2.10 -9.84
CA SER A 152 -44.96 -1.54 -9.81
C SER A 152 -45.62 -1.70 -8.44
N LEU A 153 -45.44 -2.84 -7.79
CA LEU A 153 -45.96 -3.11 -6.45
C LEU A 153 -45.34 -2.14 -5.41
N LEU A 154 -44.01 -2.01 -5.43
CA LEU A 154 -43.27 -1.12 -4.52
C LEU A 154 -43.64 0.35 -4.72
N ARG A 155 -43.73 0.83 -5.97
CA ARG A 155 -44.11 2.23 -6.25
C ARG A 155 -45.54 2.55 -5.82
N ALA A 156 -46.47 1.61 -5.95
CA ALA A 156 -47.83 1.79 -5.45
C ALA A 156 -47.85 1.93 -3.92
N ALA A 157 -47.09 1.09 -3.22
CA ALA A 157 -46.99 1.16 -1.76
C ALA A 157 -46.25 2.41 -1.27
N LEU A 158 -45.26 2.90 -2.02
CA LEU A 158 -44.46 4.08 -1.65
C LEU A 158 -45.31 5.35 -1.42
N ALA A 159 -46.44 5.49 -2.12
CA ALA A 159 -47.33 6.66 -2.00
C ALA A 159 -47.87 6.84 -0.57
N THR A 160 -48.16 5.74 0.11
CA THR A 160 -48.76 5.72 1.45
C THR A 160 -47.77 5.37 2.56
N ALA A 161 -46.62 4.78 2.21
CA ALA A 161 -45.60 4.39 3.18
C ALA A 161 -44.98 5.60 3.91
N ARG A 162 -44.68 5.42 5.20
CA ARG A 162 -44.03 6.39 6.08
C ARG A 162 -42.95 5.71 6.92
N GLY A 163 -42.05 6.50 7.49
CA GLY A 163 -40.98 6.03 8.38
C GLY A 163 -40.22 4.84 7.79
N ARG A 164 -40.13 3.76 8.57
CA ARG A 164 -39.33 2.58 8.21
C ARG A 164 -39.85 1.80 7.00
N ASP A 165 -41.17 1.71 6.81
CA ASP A 165 -41.74 1.07 5.63
C ASP A 165 -41.35 1.82 4.35
N ARG A 166 -41.34 3.16 4.42
CA ARG A 166 -40.88 3.99 3.30
C ARG A 166 -39.41 3.72 2.99
N PHE A 167 -38.55 3.65 4.00
CA PHE A 167 -37.14 3.31 3.83
C PHE A 167 -36.96 1.97 3.10
N GLU A 168 -37.60 0.90 3.60
CA GLU A 168 -37.47 -0.45 3.04
C GLU A 168 -37.93 -0.53 1.57
N ILE A 169 -39.02 0.19 1.25
CA ILE A 169 -39.53 0.29 -0.12
C ILE A 169 -38.56 1.03 -1.03
N LEU A 170 -38.06 2.21 -0.62
CA LEU A 170 -37.09 2.99 -1.40
C LEU A 170 -35.82 2.16 -1.66
N TYR A 171 -35.29 1.53 -0.62
CA TYR A 171 -34.09 0.68 -0.70
C TYR A 171 -34.25 -0.46 -1.72
N GLU A 172 -35.38 -1.19 -1.71
CA GLU A 172 -35.62 -2.24 -2.71
C GLU A 172 -35.89 -1.69 -4.12
N ILE A 173 -36.57 -0.55 -4.27
CA ILE A 173 -36.74 0.11 -5.58
C ILE A 173 -35.38 0.40 -6.20
N ALA A 174 -34.47 1.02 -5.45
CA ALA A 174 -33.12 1.33 -5.91
C ALA A 174 -32.34 0.06 -6.30
N LYS A 175 -32.45 -1.03 -5.53
CA LYS A 175 -31.80 -2.31 -5.87
C LYS A 175 -32.31 -2.93 -7.17
N ILE A 176 -33.62 -2.90 -7.41
CA ILE A 176 -34.23 -3.46 -8.62
C ILE A 176 -33.86 -2.62 -9.85
N THR A 177 -33.82 -1.30 -9.70
CA THR A 177 -33.54 -0.37 -10.80
C THR A 177 -32.06 -0.21 -11.13
N ALA A 178 -31.15 -0.53 -10.19
CA ALA A 178 -29.70 -0.32 -10.31
C ALA A 178 -29.07 -0.79 -11.63
N LYS A 179 -29.48 -1.94 -12.18
CA LYS A 179 -28.90 -2.46 -13.42
C LYS A 179 -29.42 -1.77 -14.69
N GLN A 180 -30.68 -1.34 -14.68
CA GLN A 180 -31.37 -0.86 -15.88
C GLN A 180 -31.38 0.67 -15.97
N ARG A 181 -31.44 1.33 -14.80
CA ARG A 181 -31.57 2.77 -14.64
C ARG A 181 -30.72 3.23 -13.46
N PRO A 182 -29.40 3.09 -13.54
CA PRO A 182 -28.51 3.36 -12.41
C PRO A 182 -28.61 4.81 -11.89
N GLY A 183 -28.88 5.81 -12.74
CA GLY A 183 -29.12 7.18 -12.30
C GLY A 183 -30.39 7.36 -11.46
N GLU A 184 -31.50 6.73 -11.87
CA GLU A 184 -32.74 6.69 -11.09
C GLU A 184 -32.50 5.98 -9.75
N ALA A 185 -31.83 4.84 -9.80
CA ALA A 185 -31.50 4.04 -8.61
C ALA A 185 -30.66 4.82 -7.60
N LEU A 186 -29.71 5.64 -8.07
CA LEU A 186 -28.86 6.45 -7.21
C LEU A 186 -29.65 7.54 -6.48
N SER A 187 -30.56 8.22 -7.20
CA SER A 187 -31.45 9.22 -6.60
C SER A 187 -32.37 8.61 -5.54
N VAL A 188 -32.97 7.46 -5.82
CA VAL A 188 -33.83 6.75 -4.87
C VAL A 188 -33.03 6.23 -3.67
N MET A 189 -31.79 5.76 -3.90
CA MET A 189 -30.91 5.32 -2.81
C MET A 189 -30.52 6.47 -1.89
N ARG A 190 -30.32 7.68 -2.42
CA ARG A 190 -30.04 8.89 -1.62
C ARG A 190 -31.18 9.19 -0.66
N GLU A 191 -32.41 9.19 -1.17
CA GLU A 191 -33.61 9.38 -0.34
C GLU A 191 -33.73 8.29 0.73
N ALA A 192 -33.45 7.03 0.38
CA ALA A 192 -33.42 5.93 1.36
C ALA A 192 -32.36 6.18 2.44
N TYR A 193 -31.13 6.53 2.07
CA TYR A 193 -30.06 6.81 3.02
C TYR A 193 -30.41 7.95 3.99
N GLU A 194 -30.85 9.09 3.47
CA GLU A 194 -31.20 10.28 4.27
C GLU A 194 -32.32 9.95 5.27
N LEU A 195 -33.37 9.26 4.82
CA LEU A 195 -34.44 8.79 5.70
C LEU A 195 -33.94 7.79 6.74
N GLY A 196 -33.00 6.92 6.38
CA GLY A 196 -32.38 5.97 7.31
C GLY A 196 -31.61 6.67 8.42
N VAL A 197 -30.86 7.74 8.08
CA VAL A 197 -30.15 8.58 9.05
C VAL A 197 -31.15 9.32 9.96
N GLU A 198 -32.19 9.93 9.38
CA GLU A 198 -33.26 10.62 10.13
C GLU A 198 -33.93 9.70 11.15
N LEU A 199 -34.18 8.44 10.77
CA LEU A 199 -34.83 7.44 11.61
C LEU A 199 -33.87 6.73 12.59
N GLY A 200 -32.56 7.06 12.59
CA GLY A 200 -31.57 6.41 13.44
C GLY A 200 -31.32 4.94 13.10
N LEU A 201 -31.56 4.52 11.85
CA LEU A 201 -31.37 3.14 11.37
C LEU A 201 -29.88 2.88 11.08
N GLN A 202 -29.11 2.48 12.09
CA GLN A 202 -27.65 2.36 12.00
C GLN A 202 -27.19 1.38 10.91
N ILE A 203 -27.64 0.12 10.97
CA ILE A 203 -27.20 -0.93 10.04
C ILE A 203 -27.74 -0.65 8.64
N ARG A 204 -29.00 -0.22 8.52
CA ARG A 204 -29.65 -0.06 7.22
C ARG A 204 -29.17 1.20 6.48
N SER A 205 -28.88 2.30 7.17
CA SER A 205 -28.29 3.50 6.55
C SER A 205 -26.88 3.21 6.02
N ALA A 206 -26.01 2.55 6.78
CA ALA A 206 -24.69 2.14 6.31
C ALA A 206 -24.77 1.18 5.09
N THR A 207 -25.72 0.24 5.14
CA THR A 207 -25.99 -0.66 4.01
C THR A 207 -26.44 0.11 2.76
N ALA A 208 -27.28 1.14 2.93
CA ALA A 208 -27.70 2.03 1.85
C ALA A 208 -26.53 2.85 1.29
N ALA A 209 -25.67 3.39 2.15
CA ALA A 209 -24.46 4.12 1.75
C ALA A 209 -23.55 3.28 0.85
N ARG A 210 -23.20 2.07 1.28
CA ARG A 210 -22.43 1.13 0.46
C ARG A 210 -23.11 0.87 -0.88
N ARG A 211 -24.43 0.60 -0.86
CA ARG A 211 -25.14 0.25 -2.10
C ARG A 211 -25.18 1.44 -3.07
N GLY A 212 -25.34 2.66 -2.56
CA GLY A 212 -25.22 3.90 -3.33
C GLY A 212 -23.85 4.03 -3.99
N GLN A 213 -22.78 3.79 -3.23
CA GLN A 213 -21.41 3.78 -3.75
C GLN A 213 -21.23 2.75 -4.89
N HIS A 214 -21.74 1.53 -4.72
CA HIS A 214 -21.68 0.50 -5.76
C HIS A 214 -22.46 0.88 -7.03
N ILE A 215 -23.63 1.53 -6.88
CA ILE A 215 -24.40 2.06 -8.02
C ILE A 215 -23.60 3.19 -8.70
N ALA A 216 -22.96 4.07 -7.95
CA ALA A 216 -22.09 5.13 -8.49
C ALA A 216 -20.90 4.55 -9.28
N ARG A 217 -20.29 3.45 -8.81
CA ARG A 217 -19.27 2.72 -9.58
C ARG A 217 -19.81 2.16 -10.90
N THR A 218 -21.04 1.66 -10.90
CA THR A 218 -21.69 1.19 -12.15
C THR A 218 -21.90 2.33 -13.14
N LEU A 219 -22.20 3.54 -12.65
CA LEU A 219 -22.25 4.76 -13.45
C LEU A 219 -20.87 5.27 -13.87
N ARG A 220 -19.79 4.75 -13.27
CA ARG A 220 -18.40 5.24 -13.35
C ARG A 220 -18.28 6.74 -13.02
N ASP A 221 -19.14 7.27 -12.16
CA ASP A 221 -19.18 8.68 -11.78
C ASP A 221 -18.29 8.93 -10.56
N ALA A 222 -17.12 9.52 -10.78
CA ALA A 222 -16.11 9.70 -9.73
C ALA A 222 -16.57 10.60 -8.57
N GLU A 223 -17.36 11.63 -8.87
CA GLU A 223 -17.86 12.58 -7.86
C GLU A 223 -18.94 11.92 -7.00
N GLU A 224 -19.86 11.16 -7.61
CA GLU A 224 -20.83 10.38 -6.83
C GLU A 224 -20.13 9.26 -6.04
N ILE A 225 -19.12 8.57 -6.60
CA ILE A 225 -18.34 7.58 -5.82
C ILE A 225 -17.78 8.24 -4.57
N GLN A 226 -17.15 9.41 -4.69
CA GLN A 226 -16.59 10.14 -3.55
C GLN A 226 -17.66 10.53 -2.53
N ARG A 227 -18.77 11.13 -2.96
CA ARG A 227 -19.85 11.55 -2.05
C ARG A 227 -20.50 10.37 -1.33
N TRP A 228 -20.56 9.19 -1.95
CA TRP A 228 -21.05 7.97 -1.29
C TRP A 228 -20.01 7.32 -0.40
N THR A 229 -18.72 7.45 -0.71
CA THR A 229 -17.61 7.07 0.19
C THR A 229 -17.69 7.87 1.49
N GLU A 230 -17.87 9.19 1.42
CA GLU A 230 -18.03 10.06 2.60
C GLU A 230 -19.24 9.65 3.45
N ARG A 231 -20.40 9.45 2.82
CA ARG A 231 -21.60 8.93 3.51
C ARG A 231 -21.39 7.58 4.21
N LEU A 232 -20.53 6.73 3.65
CA LEU A 232 -20.22 5.42 4.24
C LEU A 232 -19.26 5.55 5.42
N VAL A 233 -18.35 6.53 5.40
CA VAL A 233 -17.51 6.90 6.54
C VAL A 233 -18.36 7.47 7.67
N ASP A 234 -19.28 8.38 7.34
CA ASP A 234 -20.16 9.06 8.30
C ASP A 234 -21.33 8.20 8.78
N ALA A 235 -21.58 7.07 8.13
CA ALA A 235 -22.68 6.19 8.51
C ALA A 235 -22.47 5.73 9.97
N PRO A 236 -23.54 5.76 10.80
CA PRO A 236 -23.45 5.34 12.19
C PRO A 236 -22.82 3.94 12.29
N GLY A 237 -21.92 3.76 13.26
CA GLY A 237 -21.31 2.47 13.53
C GLY A 237 -22.37 1.38 13.68
N GLY A 238 -22.27 0.33 12.87
CA GLY A 238 -23.15 -0.84 12.91
C GLY A 238 -22.53 -2.02 13.67
N ASP A 239 -23.00 -3.23 13.37
CA ASP A 239 -22.28 -4.44 13.79
C ASP A 239 -20.97 -4.62 13.00
N LEU A 240 -20.13 -5.59 13.41
CA LEU A 240 -18.85 -5.86 12.75
C LEU A 240 -19.00 -6.23 11.26
N VAL A 241 -20.16 -6.69 10.80
CA VAL A 241 -20.36 -6.96 9.35
C VAL A 241 -20.44 -5.64 8.59
N VAL A 242 -21.12 -4.64 9.15
CA VAL A 242 -21.12 -3.28 8.58
C VAL A 242 -19.72 -2.66 8.62
N ALA A 243 -18.99 -2.85 9.73
CA ALA A 243 -17.61 -2.39 9.84
C ALA A 243 -16.71 -3.04 8.77
N PHE A 244 -16.79 -4.37 8.59
CA PHE A 244 -16.11 -5.07 7.50
C PHE A 244 -16.47 -4.47 6.14
N GLU A 245 -17.76 -4.32 5.85
CA GLU A 245 -18.23 -3.81 4.57
C GLU A 245 -17.71 -2.40 4.29
N ARG A 246 -17.65 -1.54 5.32
CA ARG A 246 -17.03 -0.22 5.22
C ARG A 246 -15.55 -0.31 4.89
N GLU A 247 -14.76 -1.03 5.70
CA GLU A 247 -13.31 -1.11 5.51
C GLU A 247 -12.94 -1.76 4.16
N TRP A 248 -13.67 -2.80 3.75
CA TRP A 248 -13.54 -3.43 2.44
C TRP A 248 -13.77 -2.42 1.31
N GLU A 249 -14.87 -1.68 1.35
CA GLU A 249 -15.21 -0.74 0.28
C GLU A 249 -14.27 0.46 0.22
N LEU A 250 -13.84 0.96 1.38
CA LEU A 250 -12.81 2.00 1.47
C LEU A 250 -11.47 1.49 0.93
N GLY A 251 -11.07 0.27 1.27
CA GLY A 251 -9.84 -0.35 0.79
C GLY A 251 -9.85 -0.61 -0.71
N VAL A 252 -10.96 -1.14 -1.25
CA VAL A 252 -11.15 -1.29 -2.69
C VAL A 252 -11.13 0.07 -3.38
N THR A 253 -11.83 1.09 -2.87
CA THR A 253 -11.80 2.44 -3.48
C THR A 253 -10.40 3.04 -3.48
N ALA A 254 -9.68 2.93 -2.37
CA ALA A 254 -8.30 3.39 -2.26
C ALA A 254 -7.39 2.66 -3.26
N TYR A 255 -7.55 1.34 -3.39
CA TYR A 255 -6.81 0.54 -4.37
C TYR A 255 -7.12 0.98 -5.80
N GLU A 256 -8.39 1.24 -6.12
CA GLU A 256 -8.85 1.72 -7.43
C GLU A 256 -8.26 3.09 -7.79
N ARG A 257 -8.05 3.95 -6.79
CA ARG A 257 -7.44 5.27 -6.93
C ARG A 257 -5.92 5.26 -6.85
N TYR A 258 -5.31 4.08 -6.75
CA TYR A 258 -3.86 3.93 -6.56
C TYR A 258 -3.34 4.56 -5.25
N GLU A 259 -4.21 4.75 -4.26
CA GLU A 259 -3.88 5.12 -2.88
C GLU A 259 -3.42 3.88 -2.10
N LEU A 260 -2.38 3.19 -2.61
CA LEU A 260 -2.03 1.82 -2.23
C LEU A 260 -1.71 1.64 -0.73
N VAL A 261 -1.21 2.69 -0.05
CA VAL A 261 -0.93 2.66 1.40
C VAL A 261 -2.23 2.70 2.23
N GLU A 262 -3.20 3.53 1.83
CA GLU A 262 -4.53 3.52 2.46
C GLU A 262 -5.23 2.19 2.19
N ALA A 263 -5.15 1.70 0.95
CA ALA A 263 -5.71 0.41 0.58
C ALA A 263 -5.15 -0.74 1.43
N GLU A 264 -3.83 -0.77 1.65
CA GLU A 264 -3.19 -1.77 2.52
C GLU A 264 -3.83 -1.74 3.92
N TRP A 265 -3.93 -0.56 4.51
CA TRP A 265 -4.45 -0.41 5.87
C TRP A 265 -5.92 -0.85 5.96
N ARG A 266 -6.77 -0.35 5.06
CA ARG A 266 -8.21 -0.66 5.03
C ARG A 266 -8.47 -2.15 4.75
N LEU A 267 -7.76 -2.74 3.80
CA LEU A 267 -7.89 -4.16 3.47
C LEU A 267 -7.38 -5.05 4.61
N GLN A 268 -6.32 -4.64 5.32
CA GLN A 268 -5.87 -5.34 6.53
C GLN A 268 -6.93 -5.26 7.64
N GLN A 269 -7.54 -4.10 7.88
CA GLN A 269 -8.64 -3.98 8.85
C GLN A 269 -9.83 -4.87 8.47
N ALA A 270 -10.21 -4.89 7.18
CA ALA A 270 -11.26 -5.78 6.69
C ALA A 270 -10.91 -7.27 6.93
N LEU A 271 -9.67 -7.68 6.65
CA LEU A 271 -9.20 -9.04 6.89
C LEU A 271 -9.25 -9.41 8.38
N ASP A 272 -8.80 -8.51 9.26
CA ASP A 272 -8.80 -8.74 10.71
C ASP A 272 -10.22 -8.86 11.27
N ILE A 273 -11.13 -7.98 10.84
CA ILE A 273 -12.56 -8.06 11.21
C ILE A 273 -13.16 -9.39 10.72
N ALA A 274 -12.90 -9.80 9.48
CA ALA A 274 -13.43 -11.04 8.94
C ALA A 274 -12.92 -12.28 9.69
N ARG A 275 -11.64 -12.30 10.07
CA ARG A 275 -11.05 -13.34 10.92
C ARG A 275 -11.69 -13.38 12.31
N ALA A 276 -11.91 -12.23 12.93
CA ALA A 276 -12.60 -12.13 14.22
C ALA A 276 -14.06 -12.61 14.14
N LEU A 277 -14.73 -12.36 13.01
CA LEU A 277 -16.06 -12.87 12.69
C LEU A 277 -16.09 -14.39 12.41
N GLY A 278 -14.93 -15.03 12.23
CA GLY A 278 -14.83 -16.41 11.75
C GLY A 278 -15.45 -16.60 10.37
N ASP A 279 -15.47 -15.55 9.55
CA ASP A 279 -16.05 -15.54 8.21
C ASP A 279 -14.95 -15.77 7.17
N SER A 280 -14.73 -17.04 6.83
CA SER A 280 -13.66 -17.45 5.92
C SER A 280 -13.83 -16.86 4.51
N GLU A 281 -15.06 -16.68 4.03
CA GLU A 281 -15.32 -16.09 2.71
C GLU A 281 -14.87 -14.63 2.66
N ARG A 282 -15.27 -13.83 3.66
CA ARG A 282 -14.87 -12.43 3.77
C ARG A 282 -13.37 -12.27 4.02
N ALA A 283 -12.80 -13.15 4.85
CA ALA A 283 -11.36 -13.15 5.10
C ALA A 283 -10.57 -13.48 3.83
N PHE A 284 -11.06 -14.43 3.04
CA PHE A 284 -10.48 -14.75 1.74
C PHE A 284 -10.57 -13.57 0.77
N ASP A 285 -11.76 -12.98 0.60
CA ASP A 285 -11.93 -11.82 -0.30
C ASP A 285 -11.02 -10.64 0.10
N ALA A 286 -10.97 -10.29 1.39
CA ALA A 286 -10.11 -9.23 1.93
C ALA A 286 -8.62 -9.51 1.77
N GLY A 287 -8.18 -10.73 2.11
CA GLY A 287 -6.78 -11.11 2.00
C GLY A 287 -6.31 -11.25 0.55
N ASP A 288 -7.16 -11.71 -0.37
CA ASP A 288 -6.85 -11.81 -1.80
C ASP A 288 -6.59 -10.42 -2.41
N MET A 289 -7.41 -9.43 -2.06
CA MET A 289 -7.16 -8.03 -2.45
C MET A 289 -5.94 -7.41 -1.75
N LEU A 290 -5.74 -7.69 -0.47
CA LEU A 290 -4.57 -7.21 0.28
C LEU A 290 -3.27 -7.74 -0.32
N MET A 291 -3.23 -9.02 -0.68
CA MET A 291 -2.11 -9.66 -1.38
C MET A 291 -1.75 -8.88 -2.65
N LEU A 292 -2.74 -8.63 -3.51
CA LEU A 292 -2.52 -7.91 -4.77
C LEU A 292 -2.05 -6.46 -4.54
N ASN A 293 -2.62 -5.77 -3.54
CA ASN A 293 -2.20 -4.43 -3.15
C ASN A 293 -0.74 -4.39 -2.65
N LEU A 294 -0.35 -5.36 -1.80
CA LEU A 294 1.02 -5.49 -1.31
C LEU A 294 2.00 -5.73 -2.45
N ALA A 295 1.64 -6.54 -3.44
CA ALA A 295 2.46 -6.76 -4.62
C ALA A 295 2.69 -5.45 -5.40
N ARG A 296 1.64 -4.64 -5.60
CA ARG A 296 1.74 -3.32 -6.25
C ARG A 296 2.60 -2.32 -5.48
N LEU A 297 2.62 -2.41 -4.14
CA LEU A 297 3.52 -1.64 -3.28
C LEU A 297 4.99 -2.11 -3.37
N GLY A 298 5.30 -3.15 -4.15
CA GLY A 298 6.61 -3.78 -4.20
C GLY A 298 6.93 -4.59 -2.93
N ARG A 299 5.91 -5.03 -2.19
CA ARG A 299 6.07 -5.84 -0.96
C ARG A 299 5.77 -7.31 -1.26
N ALA A 300 6.49 -7.87 -2.22
CA ALA A 300 6.28 -9.22 -2.76
C ALA A 300 6.16 -10.30 -1.67
N ASP A 301 7.04 -10.24 -0.68
CA ASP A 301 7.06 -11.20 0.41
C ASP A 301 5.91 -11.08 1.39
N ALA A 302 5.42 -9.86 1.61
CA ALA A 302 4.23 -9.66 2.43
C ALA A 302 3.00 -10.21 1.70
N ALA A 303 2.89 -9.96 0.39
CA ALA A 303 1.85 -10.52 -0.46
C ALA A 303 1.86 -12.07 -0.40
N ARG A 304 3.04 -12.70 -0.54
CA ARG A 304 3.19 -14.16 -0.43
C ARG A 304 2.74 -14.70 0.93
N ARG A 305 3.13 -14.06 2.04
CA ARG A 305 2.68 -14.50 3.38
C ARG A 305 1.17 -14.41 3.53
N VAL A 306 0.55 -13.36 3.02
CA VAL A 306 -0.92 -13.26 3.01
C VAL A 306 -1.49 -14.42 2.21
N ALA A 307 -0.98 -14.68 1.00
CA ALA A 307 -1.42 -15.81 0.15
C ALA A 307 -1.30 -17.18 0.86
N GLU A 308 -0.20 -17.44 1.55
CA GLU A 308 0.06 -18.69 2.29
C GLU A 308 -0.87 -18.86 3.50
N GLN A 309 -1.35 -17.76 4.09
CA GLN A 309 -2.26 -17.76 5.23
C GLN A 309 -3.73 -17.76 4.85
N LEU A 310 -4.05 -17.63 3.56
CA LEU A 310 -5.44 -17.67 3.10
C LEU A 310 -5.93 -19.12 3.09
N GLU A 311 -6.87 -19.41 3.98
CA GLU A 311 -7.63 -20.66 3.91
C GLU A 311 -8.51 -20.65 2.66
N GLN A 312 -8.35 -21.66 1.79
CA GLN A 312 -9.13 -21.72 0.56
C GLN A 312 -10.63 -21.92 0.87
N PRO A 313 -11.52 -21.18 0.19
CA PRO A 313 -12.95 -21.41 0.32
C PRO A 313 -13.35 -22.81 -0.21
N PRO A 314 -14.55 -23.31 0.17
CA PRO A 314 -15.06 -24.58 -0.36
C PRO A 314 -15.09 -24.59 -1.90
N GLN A 315 -14.81 -25.75 -2.52
CA GLN A 315 -14.77 -25.90 -3.99
C GLN A 315 -16.04 -25.45 -4.72
N ARG A 316 -17.19 -25.40 -4.04
CA ARG A 316 -18.46 -24.89 -4.59
C ARG A 316 -18.40 -23.40 -4.95
N GLU A 317 -17.34 -22.70 -4.57
CA GLU A 317 -17.07 -21.28 -4.84
C GLU A 317 -15.99 -21.08 -5.91
N CYS A 318 -15.98 -21.95 -6.91
CA CYS A 318 -15.06 -21.95 -8.05
C CYS A 318 -14.76 -20.57 -8.67
N SER A 319 -15.71 -19.63 -8.75
CA SER A 319 -15.43 -18.28 -9.27
C SER A 319 -14.45 -17.49 -8.39
N ARG A 320 -14.51 -17.63 -7.07
CA ARG A 320 -13.54 -17.03 -6.14
C ARG A 320 -12.18 -17.69 -6.29
N LEU A 321 -12.15 -19.01 -6.38
CA LEU A 321 -10.91 -19.77 -6.57
C LEU A 321 -10.22 -19.43 -7.91
N ALA A 322 -10.99 -19.30 -9.00
CA ALA A 322 -10.47 -18.87 -10.30
C ALA A 322 -9.87 -17.45 -10.22
N ARG A 323 -10.62 -16.49 -9.65
CA ARG A 323 -10.12 -15.12 -9.44
C ARG A 323 -8.84 -15.09 -8.59
N HIS A 324 -8.79 -15.89 -7.53
CA HIS A 324 -7.60 -15.99 -6.68
C HIS A 324 -6.40 -16.55 -7.45
N ALA A 325 -6.59 -17.55 -8.31
CA ALA A 325 -5.53 -18.06 -9.16
C ALA A 325 -5.01 -16.96 -10.12
N THR A 326 -5.91 -16.18 -10.72
CA THR A 326 -5.55 -14.98 -11.50
C THR A 326 -4.74 -13.98 -10.65
N ASN A 327 -5.20 -13.64 -9.45
CA ASN A 327 -4.54 -12.67 -8.56
C ASN A 327 -3.17 -13.15 -8.08
N ARG A 328 -3.01 -14.47 -7.86
CA ARG A 328 -1.72 -15.10 -7.57
C ARG A 328 -0.75 -14.97 -8.74
N ALA A 329 -1.22 -15.23 -9.96
CA ALA A 329 -0.43 -15.04 -11.17
C ALA A 329 0.10 -13.59 -11.25
N TRP A 330 -0.77 -12.59 -11.09
CA TRP A 330 -0.36 -11.18 -11.11
C TRP A 330 0.56 -10.80 -9.94
N THR A 331 0.31 -11.33 -8.75
CA THR A 331 1.17 -11.11 -7.58
C THR A 331 2.59 -11.64 -7.82
N ALA A 332 2.72 -12.84 -8.38
CA ALA A 332 4.00 -13.45 -8.70
C ALA A 332 4.76 -12.65 -9.78
N LEU A 333 4.04 -12.08 -10.75
CA LEU A 333 4.61 -11.18 -11.76
C LEU A 333 5.08 -9.85 -11.18
N LEU A 334 4.24 -9.20 -10.37
CA LEU A 334 4.57 -7.92 -9.73
C LEU A 334 5.74 -8.03 -8.75
N ALA A 335 5.95 -9.22 -8.18
CA ALA A 335 7.13 -9.53 -7.38
C ALA A 335 8.44 -9.55 -8.17
N GLY A 336 8.40 -9.50 -9.51
CA GLY A 336 9.58 -9.34 -10.35
C GLY A 336 10.55 -10.53 -10.32
N ARG A 337 10.10 -11.71 -9.90
CA ARG A 337 10.97 -12.89 -9.83
C ARG A 337 11.04 -13.58 -11.19
N SER A 338 12.24 -13.73 -11.73
CA SER A 338 12.48 -14.37 -13.02
C SER A 338 12.13 -15.86 -13.03
N ASP A 339 12.14 -16.53 -11.87
CA ASP A 339 11.76 -17.93 -11.66
C ASP A 339 10.24 -18.15 -11.57
N ALA A 340 9.43 -17.10 -11.41
CA ALA A 340 7.98 -17.21 -11.26
C ALA A 340 7.23 -17.37 -12.59
N ARG A 341 7.90 -17.37 -13.75
CA ARG A 341 7.26 -17.43 -15.07
C ARG A 341 6.32 -18.63 -15.24
N ASP A 342 6.75 -19.81 -14.82
CA ASP A 342 5.93 -21.02 -14.92
C ASP A 342 4.81 -21.03 -13.87
N GLU A 343 5.06 -20.52 -12.66
CA GLU A 343 4.04 -20.36 -11.61
C GLU A 343 2.84 -19.55 -12.11
N VAL A 344 3.12 -18.49 -12.87
CA VAL A 344 2.11 -17.59 -13.44
C VAL A 344 1.25 -18.30 -14.47
N ILE A 345 1.87 -19.03 -15.40
CA ILE A 345 1.15 -19.76 -16.45
C ILE A 345 0.26 -20.83 -15.82
N VAL A 346 0.82 -21.62 -14.88
CA VAL A 346 0.07 -22.67 -14.16
C VAL A 346 -1.13 -22.08 -13.42
N ALA A 347 -0.98 -20.93 -12.77
CA ALA A 347 -2.10 -20.29 -12.07
C ALA A 347 -3.18 -19.73 -13.03
N LEU A 348 -2.81 -19.26 -14.22
CA LEU A 348 -3.77 -18.83 -15.24
C LEU A 348 -4.49 -20.01 -15.90
N GLU A 349 -3.78 -21.12 -16.15
CA GLU A 349 -4.37 -22.39 -16.58
C GLU A 349 -5.37 -22.90 -15.54
N GLU A 350 -5.00 -22.90 -14.25
CA GLU A 350 -5.90 -23.26 -13.16
C GLU A 350 -7.17 -22.39 -13.13
N SER A 351 -7.03 -21.08 -13.32
CA SER A 351 -8.19 -20.17 -13.39
C SER A 351 -9.13 -20.55 -14.52
N LEU A 352 -8.59 -20.74 -15.73
CA LEU A 352 -9.37 -21.07 -16.92
C LEU A 352 -10.08 -22.43 -16.77
N GLU A 353 -9.35 -23.47 -16.35
CA GLU A 353 -9.90 -24.81 -16.11
C GLU A 353 -11.08 -24.76 -15.12
N ARG A 354 -10.95 -24.01 -14.02
CA ARG A 354 -12.01 -23.85 -13.02
C ARG A 354 -13.25 -23.16 -13.59
N ARG A 355 -13.09 -22.17 -14.46
CA ARG A 355 -14.22 -21.47 -15.09
C ARG A 355 -14.92 -22.32 -16.13
N GLU A 356 -14.16 -23.11 -16.90
CA GLU A 356 -14.70 -24.00 -17.93
C GLU A 356 -15.39 -25.24 -17.34
N ALA A 357 -14.85 -25.80 -16.26
CA ALA A 357 -15.36 -27.03 -15.64
C ALA A 357 -16.72 -26.85 -14.94
N GLY A 358 -17.12 -25.63 -14.59
CA GLY A 358 -18.36 -25.39 -13.86
C GLY A 358 -19.33 -24.47 -14.56
N GLU A 359 -20.53 -24.98 -14.83
CA GLU A 359 -21.65 -24.24 -15.45
C GLU A 359 -22.03 -22.94 -14.70
N ARG A 360 -21.58 -22.78 -13.44
CA ARG A 360 -21.83 -21.62 -12.58
C ARG A 360 -20.56 -20.82 -12.24
N CYS A 361 -19.40 -21.21 -12.74
CA CYS A 361 -18.09 -20.74 -12.30
C CYS A 361 -17.53 -19.56 -13.11
N GLY A 362 -18.02 -19.38 -14.34
CA GLY A 362 -17.70 -18.23 -15.18
C GLY A 362 -18.76 -18.00 -16.23
N GLY A 363 -19.05 -16.74 -16.53
CA GLY A 363 -19.73 -16.38 -17.76
C GLY A 363 -18.75 -16.43 -18.93
N ARG A 364 -19.30 -16.35 -20.15
CA ARG A 364 -18.52 -16.32 -21.39
C ARG A 364 -17.51 -15.16 -21.42
N LYS A 365 -17.80 -14.06 -20.70
CA LYS A 365 -16.91 -12.90 -20.57
C LYS A 365 -15.67 -13.21 -19.75
N GLU A 366 -15.86 -13.81 -18.57
CA GLU A 366 -14.75 -14.16 -17.68
C GLU A 366 -13.83 -15.20 -18.32
N ILE A 367 -14.39 -16.18 -19.05
CA ILE A 367 -13.60 -17.14 -19.83
C ILE A 367 -12.79 -16.43 -20.92
N ALA A 368 -13.39 -15.48 -21.64
CA ALA A 368 -12.68 -14.72 -22.67
C ALA A 368 -11.52 -13.90 -22.08
N ASN A 369 -11.71 -13.30 -20.90
CA ASN A 369 -10.66 -12.55 -20.20
C ASN A 369 -9.52 -13.46 -19.70
N ASP A 370 -9.84 -14.62 -19.12
CA ASP A 370 -8.83 -15.59 -18.69
C ASP A 370 -7.99 -16.10 -19.88
N ARG A 371 -8.62 -16.33 -21.05
CA ARG A 371 -7.90 -16.69 -22.28
C ARG A 371 -7.01 -15.57 -22.80
N LEU A 372 -7.43 -14.31 -22.73
CA LEU A 372 -6.56 -13.17 -23.06
C LEU A 372 -5.33 -13.11 -22.14
N ASN A 373 -5.54 -13.28 -20.83
CA ASN A 373 -4.46 -13.26 -19.85
C ASN A 373 -3.48 -14.43 -20.06
N LEU A 374 -3.99 -15.64 -20.30
CA LEU A 374 -3.17 -16.81 -20.59
C LEU A 374 -2.41 -16.65 -21.92
N ALA A 375 -3.04 -16.15 -22.98
CA ALA A 375 -2.38 -15.88 -24.26
C ALA A 375 -1.23 -14.88 -24.10
N LEU A 376 -1.45 -13.80 -23.33
CA LEU A 376 -0.41 -12.83 -23.00
C LEU A 376 0.77 -13.48 -22.27
N ALA A 377 0.50 -14.29 -21.24
CA ALA A 377 1.53 -14.95 -20.44
C ALA A 377 2.33 -15.97 -21.28
N LEU A 378 1.65 -16.79 -22.08
CA LEU A 378 2.28 -17.77 -22.98
C LEU A 378 3.20 -17.08 -23.99
N LEU A 379 2.75 -15.98 -24.59
CA LEU A 379 3.53 -15.25 -25.59
C LEU A 379 4.72 -14.51 -24.96
N THR A 380 4.49 -13.82 -23.84
CA THR A 380 5.49 -12.91 -23.24
C THR A 380 6.51 -13.64 -22.37
N LEU A 381 6.08 -14.65 -21.60
CA LEU A 381 6.93 -15.31 -20.61
C LEU A 381 7.59 -16.57 -21.14
N ARG A 382 6.88 -17.33 -21.99
CA ARG A 382 7.34 -18.62 -22.55
C ARG A 382 7.72 -18.52 -24.03
N GLY A 383 7.25 -17.50 -24.75
CA GLY A 383 7.42 -17.40 -26.21
C GLY A 383 6.63 -18.48 -26.98
N ASP A 384 5.59 -19.06 -26.36
CA ASP A 384 4.80 -20.14 -26.97
C ASP A 384 3.72 -19.55 -27.91
N VAL A 385 4.16 -19.23 -29.13
CA VAL A 385 3.32 -18.64 -30.19
C VAL A 385 2.11 -19.52 -30.51
N VAL A 386 2.31 -20.84 -30.58
CA VAL A 386 1.25 -21.79 -30.97
C VAL A 386 0.19 -21.91 -29.88
N ALA A 387 0.59 -22.00 -28.61
CA ALA A 387 -0.37 -22.02 -27.51
C ALA A 387 -1.13 -20.69 -27.40
N ALA A 388 -0.42 -19.55 -27.47
CA ALA A 388 -1.07 -18.24 -27.43
C ALA A 388 -2.08 -18.04 -28.58
N GLN A 389 -1.75 -18.49 -29.80
CA GLN A 389 -2.66 -18.44 -30.95
C GLN A 389 -3.92 -19.29 -30.74
N ARG A 390 -3.79 -20.49 -30.15
CA ARG A 390 -4.94 -21.35 -29.81
C ARG A 390 -5.88 -20.65 -28.84
N GLU A 391 -5.35 -20.05 -27.78
CA GLU A 391 -6.16 -19.34 -26.80
C GLU A 391 -6.90 -18.15 -27.43
N LEU A 392 -6.21 -17.34 -28.24
CA LEU A 392 -6.84 -16.21 -28.93
C LEU A 392 -7.92 -16.64 -29.93
N ALA A 393 -7.67 -17.68 -30.71
CA ALA A 393 -8.62 -18.20 -31.69
C ALA A 393 -9.91 -18.72 -31.05
N ALA A 394 -9.82 -19.14 -29.78
CA ALA A 394 -10.93 -19.67 -29.04
C ALA A 394 -11.78 -18.58 -28.34
N ILE A 395 -11.39 -17.30 -28.45
CA ILE A 395 -12.17 -16.17 -27.91
C ILE A 395 -13.26 -15.74 -28.90
N GLU A 396 -14.53 -15.80 -28.48
CA GLU A 396 -15.62 -15.17 -29.23
C GLU A 396 -15.67 -13.67 -28.93
N ARG A 397 -15.34 -12.83 -29.94
CA ARG A 397 -15.22 -11.36 -29.81
C ARG A 397 -16.39 -10.62 -29.19
N GLN A 398 -17.61 -11.15 -29.28
CA GLN A 398 -18.81 -10.53 -28.68
C GLN A 398 -18.79 -10.50 -27.15
N TRP A 399 -17.96 -11.35 -26.52
CA TRP A 399 -17.82 -11.41 -25.06
C TRP A 399 -16.73 -10.48 -24.52
N LEU A 400 -15.87 -9.95 -25.40
CA LEU A 400 -14.93 -8.91 -25.05
C LEU A 400 -15.62 -7.54 -25.09
N ASP A 401 -15.28 -6.67 -24.15
CA ASP A 401 -15.61 -5.26 -24.23
C ASP A 401 -14.62 -4.50 -25.14
N GLU A 402 -14.70 -3.16 -25.17
CA GLU A 402 -13.79 -2.34 -25.99
C GLU A 402 -12.33 -2.44 -25.57
N GLU A 403 -12.08 -2.72 -24.30
CA GLU A 403 -10.74 -2.85 -23.74
C GLU A 403 -10.17 -4.23 -24.10
N GLY A 404 -10.89 -5.31 -23.80
CA GLY A 404 -10.51 -6.66 -24.19
C GLY A 404 -10.25 -6.81 -25.69
N ARG A 405 -11.01 -6.09 -26.54
CA ARG A 405 -10.74 -6.06 -27.99
C ARG A 405 -9.44 -5.34 -28.35
N ALA A 406 -9.08 -4.27 -27.65
CA ALA A 406 -7.81 -3.60 -27.86
C ALA A 406 -6.62 -4.48 -27.43
N TRP A 407 -6.77 -5.20 -26.30
CA TRP A 407 -5.82 -6.21 -25.85
C TRP A 407 -5.66 -7.36 -26.84
N GLN A 408 -6.77 -7.88 -27.36
CA GLN A 408 -6.73 -8.89 -28.40
C GLN A 408 -5.97 -8.38 -29.64
N GLN A 409 -6.20 -7.14 -30.07
CA GLN A 409 -5.50 -6.55 -31.22
C GLN A 409 -3.99 -6.40 -30.99
N ASP A 410 -3.58 -6.02 -29.77
CA ASP A 410 -2.16 -5.97 -29.40
C ASP A 410 -1.52 -7.37 -29.46
N LEU A 411 -2.16 -8.39 -28.88
CA LEU A 411 -1.67 -9.77 -28.90
C LEU A 411 -1.61 -10.34 -30.31
N GLU A 412 -2.61 -10.06 -31.15
CA GLU A 412 -2.59 -10.42 -32.58
C GLU A 412 -1.43 -9.72 -33.33
N ALA A 413 -1.08 -8.47 -32.96
CA ALA A 413 0.07 -7.77 -33.54
C ALA A 413 1.41 -8.37 -33.09
N GLN A 414 1.50 -8.79 -31.81
CA GLN A 414 2.67 -9.49 -31.29
C GLN A 414 2.85 -10.86 -31.96
N LEU A 415 1.77 -11.64 -32.13
CA LEU A 415 1.82 -12.91 -32.86
C LEU A 415 2.30 -12.72 -34.29
N ALA A 416 1.74 -11.76 -35.04
CA ALA A 416 2.17 -11.45 -36.39
C ALA A 416 3.66 -11.08 -36.45
N LEU A 417 4.17 -10.36 -35.45
CA LEU A 417 5.60 -10.04 -35.35
C LEU A 417 6.43 -11.30 -35.09
N SER A 418 6.02 -12.15 -34.14
CA SER A 418 6.70 -13.42 -33.83
C SER A 418 6.71 -14.42 -34.99
N GLU A 419 5.69 -14.40 -35.85
CA GLU A 419 5.59 -15.21 -37.07
C GLU A 419 6.39 -14.62 -38.25
N GLY A 420 6.97 -13.43 -38.10
CA GLY A 420 7.68 -12.72 -39.17
C GLY A 420 6.76 -12.05 -40.20
N ALA A 421 5.46 -11.95 -39.93
CA ALA A 421 4.49 -11.23 -40.76
C ALA A 421 4.57 -9.71 -40.52
N LEU A 422 5.73 -9.11 -40.82
CA LEU A 422 6.09 -7.73 -40.45
C LEU A 422 5.12 -6.66 -40.98
N GLU A 423 4.55 -6.85 -42.17
CA GLU A 423 3.56 -5.91 -42.72
C GLU A 423 2.24 -5.94 -41.97
N ASP A 424 1.74 -7.13 -41.61
CA ASP A 424 0.51 -7.27 -40.83
C ASP A 424 0.71 -6.74 -39.40
N ALA A 425 1.82 -7.10 -38.75
CA ALA A 425 2.21 -6.55 -37.45
C ALA A 425 2.25 -5.01 -37.49
N GLY A 426 2.86 -4.43 -38.52
CA GLY A 426 2.93 -2.98 -38.70
C GLY A 426 1.58 -2.31 -38.96
N ALA A 427 0.69 -2.95 -39.71
CA ALA A 427 -0.66 -2.46 -39.90
C ALA A 427 -1.44 -2.43 -38.57
N ARG A 428 -1.33 -3.51 -37.79
CA ARG A 428 -2.02 -3.67 -36.50
C ARG A 428 -1.53 -2.70 -35.44
N TYR A 429 -0.21 -2.55 -35.25
CA TYR A 429 0.33 -1.60 -34.26
C TYR A 429 0.01 -0.15 -34.61
N ARG A 430 0.06 0.25 -35.89
CA ARG A 430 -0.37 1.61 -36.30
C ARG A 430 -1.86 1.83 -36.09
N ALA A 431 -2.68 0.81 -36.31
CA ALA A 431 -4.11 0.89 -36.01
C ALA A 431 -4.35 1.00 -34.49
N LEU A 432 -3.57 0.28 -33.69
CA LEU A 432 -3.61 0.32 -32.22
C LEU A 432 -3.20 1.70 -31.67
N ASP A 433 -2.10 2.27 -32.17
CA ASP A 433 -1.62 3.60 -31.79
C ASP A 433 -2.67 4.69 -32.09
N ARG A 434 -3.28 4.64 -33.28
CA ARG A 434 -4.38 5.56 -33.65
C ARG A 434 -5.62 5.37 -32.78
N LEU A 435 -5.96 4.12 -32.42
CA LEU A 435 -7.08 3.84 -31.52
C LEU A 435 -6.80 4.42 -30.14
N ALA A 436 -5.61 4.16 -29.60
CA ALA A 436 -5.16 4.65 -28.31
C ALA A 436 -5.18 6.18 -28.25
N GLU A 437 -4.66 6.86 -29.29
CA GLU A 437 -4.69 8.32 -29.40
C GLU A 437 -6.10 8.89 -29.39
N ARG A 438 -7.03 8.32 -30.19
CA ARG A 438 -8.44 8.77 -30.19
C ARG A 438 -9.13 8.59 -28.84
N ARG A 439 -8.71 7.59 -28.05
CA ARG A 439 -9.26 7.30 -26.72
C ARG A 439 -8.56 8.06 -25.60
N GLY A 440 -7.44 8.74 -25.87
CA GLY A 440 -6.57 9.29 -24.82
C GLY A 440 -5.92 8.20 -23.95
N ASP A 441 -5.82 6.97 -24.44
CA ASP A 441 -5.28 5.83 -23.71
C ASP A 441 -3.75 5.77 -23.84
N ARG A 442 -3.05 6.41 -22.90
CA ARG A 442 -1.58 6.47 -22.90
C ARG A 442 -0.94 5.09 -22.72
N ALA A 443 -1.55 4.18 -21.97
CA ALA A 443 -1.00 2.84 -21.72
C ALA A 443 -1.05 1.99 -23.00
N LEU A 444 -2.18 2.03 -23.72
CA LEU A 444 -2.30 1.35 -25.00
C LEU A 444 -1.39 1.98 -26.07
N ARG A 445 -1.22 3.31 -26.04
CA ARG A 445 -0.30 4.02 -26.93
C ARG A 445 1.15 3.59 -26.67
N TRP A 446 1.54 3.49 -25.39
CA TRP A 446 2.84 2.97 -24.98
C TRP A 446 3.10 1.58 -25.56
N ARG A 447 2.16 0.65 -25.43
CA ARG A 447 2.27 -0.71 -25.99
C ARG A 447 2.44 -0.69 -27.51
N ALA A 448 1.66 0.13 -28.21
CA ALA A 448 1.79 0.28 -29.65
C ALA A 448 3.17 0.80 -30.08
N GLN A 449 3.74 1.79 -29.35
CA GLN A 449 5.08 2.31 -29.63
C GLN A 449 6.16 1.26 -29.37
N VAL A 450 6.07 0.48 -28.29
CA VAL A 450 6.96 -0.67 -28.05
C VAL A 450 6.89 -1.69 -29.19
N GLY A 451 5.69 -2.01 -29.65
CA GLY A 451 5.48 -2.90 -30.79
C GLY A 451 6.10 -2.39 -32.09
N LEU A 452 5.96 -1.08 -32.37
CA LEU A 452 6.59 -0.43 -33.52
C LEU A 452 8.12 -0.38 -33.40
N ALA A 453 8.66 -0.25 -32.18
CA ALA A 453 10.10 -0.32 -31.95
C ALA A 453 10.64 -1.71 -32.31
N ARG A 454 10.06 -2.77 -31.74
CA ARG A 454 10.44 -4.17 -32.02
C ARG A 454 10.24 -4.55 -33.49
N LEU A 455 9.19 -4.04 -34.14
CA LEU A 455 8.98 -4.21 -35.57
C LEU A 455 10.08 -3.55 -36.41
N SER A 456 10.51 -2.35 -36.03
CA SER A 456 11.56 -1.62 -36.75
C SER A 456 12.91 -2.31 -36.58
N GLU A 457 13.18 -2.82 -35.37
CA GLU A 457 14.34 -3.66 -35.10
C GLU A 457 14.32 -4.96 -35.93
N ALA A 458 13.18 -5.64 -36.01
CA ALA A 458 13.03 -6.85 -36.85
C ALA A 458 13.25 -6.56 -38.35
N ARG A 459 13.09 -5.31 -38.80
CA ARG A 459 13.43 -4.85 -40.16
C ARG A 459 14.89 -4.40 -40.31
N GLY A 460 15.67 -4.37 -39.23
CA GLY A 460 17.04 -3.83 -39.22
C GLY A 460 17.11 -2.30 -39.24
N ASP A 461 16.01 -1.59 -38.94
CA ASP A 461 15.98 -0.13 -38.84
C ASP A 461 16.14 0.31 -37.36
N ALA A 462 17.39 0.27 -36.89
CA ALA A 462 17.72 0.63 -35.52
C ALA A 462 17.39 2.09 -35.18
N VAL A 463 17.52 3.02 -36.14
CA VAL A 463 17.23 4.44 -35.93
C VAL A 463 15.74 4.65 -35.63
N THR A 464 14.87 4.05 -36.44
CA THR A 464 13.42 4.13 -36.21
C THR A 464 13.01 3.39 -34.94
N ALA A 465 13.64 2.24 -34.65
CA ALA A 465 13.38 1.49 -33.43
C ALA A 465 13.69 2.29 -32.17
N LEU A 466 14.86 2.94 -32.10
CA LEU A 466 15.26 3.79 -30.97
C LEU A 466 14.29 4.96 -30.77
N ARG A 467 13.85 5.62 -31.84
CA ARG A 467 12.86 6.70 -31.74
C ARG A 467 11.52 6.21 -31.15
N HIS A 468 11.09 5.01 -31.50
CA HIS A 468 9.87 4.43 -30.93
C HIS A 468 10.04 4.04 -29.46
N PHE A 469 11.22 3.52 -29.06
CA PHE A 469 11.53 3.29 -27.66
C PHE A 469 11.58 4.60 -26.86
N GLU A 470 12.22 5.65 -27.37
CA GLU A 470 12.23 6.98 -26.75
C GLU A 470 10.81 7.51 -26.56
N ARG A 471 9.93 7.36 -27.56
CA ARG A 471 8.52 7.77 -27.42
C ARG A 471 7.75 6.92 -26.41
N ALA A 472 8.00 5.62 -26.37
CA ALA A 472 7.44 4.75 -25.34
C ALA A 472 7.90 5.22 -23.95
N ASP A 473 9.17 5.57 -23.80
CA ASP A 473 9.71 6.05 -22.54
C ASP A 473 9.02 7.34 -22.08
N GLU A 474 8.83 8.32 -22.97
CA GLU A 474 8.08 9.54 -22.68
C GLU A 474 6.64 9.26 -22.21
N LEU A 475 5.94 8.34 -22.88
CA LEU A 475 4.58 7.95 -22.51
C LEU A 475 4.54 7.24 -21.16
N LEU A 476 5.57 6.45 -20.83
CA LEU A 476 5.71 5.83 -19.51
C LEU A 476 5.88 6.89 -18.43
N GLU A 477 6.69 7.92 -18.66
CA GLU A 477 6.81 9.03 -17.72
C GLU A 477 5.50 9.80 -17.53
N GLU A 478 4.78 10.10 -18.62
CA GLU A 478 3.45 10.73 -18.55
C GLU A 478 2.47 9.90 -17.70
N LEU A 479 2.50 8.57 -17.86
CA LEU A 479 1.68 7.66 -17.08
C LEU A 479 2.06 7.67 -15.59
N LEU A 480 3.36 7.66 -15.27
CA LEU A 480 3.85 7.69 -13.90
C LEU A 480 3.59 9.03 -13.21
N GLU A 481 3.74 10.15 -13.93
CA GLU A 481 3.43 11.50 -13.44
C GLU A 481 1.94 11.66 -13.13
N GLY A 482 1.06 11.16 -14.01
CA GLY A 482 -0.39 11.18 -13.78
C GLY A 482 -0.84 10.40 -12.54
N LEU A 483 -0.04 9.42 -12.11
CA LEU A 483 -0.26 8.67 -10.86
C LEU A 483 0.30 9.37 -9.63
N ALA A 484 1.43 10.09 -9.77
CA ALA A 484 2.09 10.78 -8.67
C ALA A 484 1.44 12.13 -8.31
N THR A 485 0.75 12.77 -9.24
CA THR A 485 0.21 14.15 -9.09
C THR A 485 -1.24 14.21 -8.63
N SER A 486 -1.96 13.09 -8.58
CA SER A 486 -3.35 13.07 -8.13
C SER A 486 -3.50 12.33 -6.80
N PRO A 487 -3.86 13.04 -5.71
CA PRO A 487 -4.25 12.43 -4.43
C PRO A 487 -5.44 11.46 -4.54
N ALA A 488 -6.16 11.46 -5.68
CA ALA A 488 -7.36 10.69 -5.96
C ALA A 488 -7.22 9.72 -7.15
N GLY A 489 -5.99 9.42 -7.61
CA GLY A 489 -5.74 8.67 -8.86
C GLY A 489 -6.00 9.54 -10.11
N PRO A 490 -5.62 9.11 -11.32
CA PRO A 490 -5.68 9.96 -12.52
C PRO A 490 -7.08 10.55 -12.71
N GLN A 491 -7.24 11.83 -12.37
CA GLN A 491 -8.45 12.60 -12.65
C GLN A 491 -8.30 13.06 -14.11
N PRO A 492 -9.27 12.77 -15.00
CA PRO A 492 -9.26 13.38 -16.31
C PRO A 492 -9.38 14.89 -16.13
N GLU A 493 -8.42 15.64 -16.66
CA GLU A 493 -8.54 17.09 -16.80
C GLU A 493 -9.90 17.41 -17.42
N LEU A 494 -10.68 18.20 -16.69
CA LEU A 494 -11.90 18.83 -17.17
C LEU A 494 -11.52 19.72 -18.36
N VAL A 495 -11.62 19.16 -19.56
CA VAL A 495 -11.73 19.95 -20.78
C VAL A 495 -13.11 20.61 -20.74
N ASP A 496 -13.11 21.92 -20.63
CA ASP A 496 -14.31 22.76 -20.70
C ASP A 496 -15.13 22.45 -21.95
N GLY A 497 -16.43 22.19 -21.75
CA GLY A 497 -17.47 22.35 -22.77
C GLY A 497 -17.66 21.22 -23.79
N ASP A 498 -18.81 20.54 -23.70
CA ASP A 498 -19.54 19.90 -24.82
C ASP A 498 -19.13 18.52 -25.39
N ALA A 499 -18.39 17.68 -24.65
CA ALA A 499 -18.21 16.26 -25.04
C ALA A 499 -18.83 15.25 -24.06
N ARG A 500 -20.16 15.32 -23.84
CA ARG A 500 -20.92 14.36 -22.99
C ARG A 500 -21.09 12.94 -23.56
N ALA A 501 -20.34 12.53 -24.60
CA ALA A 501 -20.60 11.27 -25.31
C ALA A 501 -19.38 10.40 -25.68
N SER A 502 -18.15 10.69 -25.22
CA SER A 502 -16.98 9.91 -25.69
C SER A 502 -15.93 9.53 -24.66
N ALA A 503 -16.17 9.74 -23.36
CA ALA A 503 -15.30 9.19 -22.33
C ALA A 503 -15.71 7.74 -22.03
N ALA A 504 -15.29 6.80 -22.88
CA ALA A 504 -15.09 5.42 -22.48
C ALA A 504 -13.95 5.42 -21.46
N ARG A 505 -14.33 5.66 -20.20
CA ARG A 505 -13.50 5.71 -19.00
C ARG A 505 -12.70 4.41 -18.91
N VAL A 506 -11.43 4.46 -19.27
CA VAL A 506 -10.49 3.36 -19.11
C VAL A 506 -10.37 3.06 -17.61
N ASP A 507 -10.59 1.80 -17.21
CA ASP A 507 -10.37 1.38 -15.83
C ASP A 507 -8.86 1.17 -15.64
N PRO A 508 -8.17 1.97 -14.79
CA PRO A 508 -6.72 1.80 -14.58
C PRO A 508 -6.34 0.40 -14.06
N ARG A 509 -7.32 -0.39 -13.59
CA ARG A 509 -7.14 -1.74 -13.03
C ARG A 509 -6.58 -2.77 -13.99
N GLU A 510 -7.01 -2.76 -15.25
CA GLU A 510 -6.67 -3.82 -16.23
C GLU A 510 -5.45 -3.47 -17.10
N LEU A 511 -5.06 -2.19 -17.17
CA LEU A 511 -3.95 -1.72 -18.00
C LEU A 511 -2.59 -1.62 -17.30
N TYR A 512 -2.59 -1.52 -15.96
CA TYR A 512 -1.37 -1.18 -15.25
C TYR A 512 -0.50 -2.39 -14.90
N GLU A 513 -1.09 -3.53 -14.59
CA GLU A 513 -0.35 -4.73 -14.18
C GLU A 513 0.50 -5.33 -15.31
N PRO A 514 -0.02 -5.46 -16.56
CA PRO A 514 0.80 -5.90 -17.67
C PRO A 514 1.84 -4.85 -18.11
N LEU A 515 1.60 -3.55 -17.87
CA LEU A 515 2.56 -2.49 -18.15
C LEU A 515 3.76 -2.56 -17.19
N LEU A 516 3.51 -2.80 -15.89
CA LEU A 516 4.56 -3.07 -14.91
C LEU A 516 5.35 -4.34 -15.22
N LEU A 517 4.69 -5.36 -15.79
CA LEU A 517 5.33 -6.60 -16.24
C LEU A 517 6.35 -6.34 -17.35
N VAL A 518 5.94 -5.68 -18.43
CA VAL A 518 6.78 -5.57 -19.62
C VAL A 518 7.73 -4.37 -19.60
N ARG A 519 7.58 -3.40 -18.69
CA ARG A 519 8.48 -2.22 -18.67
C ARG A 519 9.96 -2.60 -18.50
N HIS A 520 10.25 -3.60 -17.68
CA HIS A 520 11.64 -4.02 -17.45
C HIS A 520 12.22 -4.68 -18.70
N ASP A 521 11.45 -5.59 -19.31
CA ASP A 521 11.76 -6.21 -20.60
C ASP A 521 11.95 -5.19 -21.72
N VAL A 522 11.08 -4.17 -21.80
CA VAL A 522 11.17 -3.10 -22.79
C VAL A 522 12.41 -2.25 -22.57
N ALA A 523 12.72 -1.92 -21.31
CA ALA A 523 13.95 -1.23 -20.97
C ALA A 523 15.18 -2.06 -21.37
N GLN A 524 15.18 -3.36 -21.11
CA GLN A 524 16.25 -4.28 -21.53
C GLN A 524 16.39 -4.32 -23.05
N ASP A 525 15.27 -4.38 -23.80
CA ASP A 525 15.29 -4.37 -25.26
C ASP A 525 15.90 -3.05 -25.78
N HIS A 526 15.48 -1.90 -25.22
CA HIS A 526 16.03 -0.58 -25.56
C HIS A 526 17.53 -0.48 -25.24
N ILE A 527 17.93 -0.85 -24.02
CA ILE A 527 19.34 -0.85 -23.59
C ILE A 527 20.19 -1.76 -24.48
N GLY A 528 19.68 -2.96 -24.79
CA GLY A 528 20.35 -3.93 -25.66
C GLY A 528 20.56 -3.38 -27.08
N LEU A 529 19.56 -2.71 -27.64
CA LEU A 529 19.68 -2.06 -28.95
C LEU A 529 20.73 -0.93 -28.93
N LEU A 530 20.73 -0.08 -27.89
CA LEU A 530 21.75 0.96 -27.74
C LEU A 530 23.17 0.38 -27.64
N VAL A 531 23.34 -0.76 -26.95
CA VAL A 531 24.64 -1.45 -26.87
C VAL A 531 25.07 -1.96 -28.25
N ARG A 532 24.19 -2.61 -29.01
CA ARG A 532 24.48 -3.10 -30.37
C ARG A 532 24.85 -1.99 -31.35
N GLU A 533 24.22 -0.83 -31.23
CA GLU A 533 24.51 0.36 -32.05
C GLU A 533 25.75 1.13 -31.55
N GLY A 534 26.47 0.65 -30.53
CA GLY A 534 27.65 1.31 -29.98
C GLY A 534 27.36 2.59 -29.20
N ARG A 535 26.09 2.89 -28.91
CA ARG A 535 25.63 4.05 -28.12
C ARG A 535 25.73 3.78 -26.62
N LEU A 536 26.93 3.40 -26.16
CA LEU A 536 27.17 2.90 -24.79
C LEU A 536 26.86 3.93 -23.69
N ALA A 537 27.09 5.21 -23.96
CA ALA A 537 26.76 6.28 -23.02
C ALA A 537 25.25 6.41 -22.82
N ASP A 538 24.47 6.31 -23.89
CA ASP A 538 23.01 6.36 -23.85
C ASP A 538 22.44 5.12 -23.16
N ALA A 539 23.01 3.93 -23.44
CA ALA A 539 22.64 2.69 -22.75
C ALA A 539 22.86 2.78 -21.24
N MET A 540 24.04 3.25 -20.82
CA MET A 540 24.37 3.47 -19.42
C MET A 540 23.46 4.51 -18.77
N CYS A 541 23.15 5.61 -19.48
CA CYS A 541 22.19 6.58 -19.00
C CYS A 541 20.81 5.94 -18.78
N ARG A 542 20.33 5.16 -19.75
CA ARG A 542 19.01 4.55 -19.69
C ARG A 542 18.86 3.64 -18.47
N VAL A 543 19.86 2.80 -18.18
CA VAL A 543 19.88 1.99 -16.95
C VAL A 543 19.74 2.85 -15.70
N ARG A 544 20.46 3.98 -15.64
CA ARG A 544 20.41 4.89 -14.48
C ARG A 544 19.05 5.56 -14.34
N LEU A 545 18.41 5.97 -15.44
CA LEU A 545 17.06 6.52 -15.44
C LEU A 545 16.02 5.49 -14.97
N GLU A 546 16.08 4.24 -15.47
CA GLU A 546 15.20 3.17 -15.00
C GLU A 546 15.31 2.96 -13.49
N ARG A 547 16.54 2.95 -12.98
CA ARG A 547 16.78 2.82 -11.55
C ARG A 547 16.24 4.03 -10.77
N LEU A 548 16.42 5.23 -11.30
CA LEU A 548 15.90 6.44 -10.68
C LEU A 548 14.36 6.40 -10.59
N ARG A 549 13.67 5.88 -11.61
CA ARG A 549 12.20 5.66 -11.56
C ARG A 549 11.78 4.76 -10.42
N LYS A 550 12.53 3.68 -10.17
CA LYS A 550 12.27 2.79 -9.03
C LYS A 550 12.45 3.50 -7.68
N LEU A 551 13.30 4.53 -7.64
CA LEU A 551 13.55 5.37 -6.46
C LEU A 551 12.64 6.60 -6.37
N TRP A 552 11.78 6.87 -7.37
CA TRP A 552 10.97 8.08 -7.40
C TRP A 552 9.96 8.18 -6.26
N SER A 553 9.34 7.08 -5.83
CA SER A 553 8.44 7.11 -4.67
C SER A 553 9.14 7.59 -3.40
N VAL A 554 10.41 7.24 -3.24
CA VAL A 554 11.26 7.67 -2.12
C VAL A 554 11.63 9.13 -2.26
N ASP A 555 12.17 9.50 -3.43
CA ASP A 555 12.62 10.85 -3.67
C ASP A 555 11.44 11.83 -3.54
N HIS A 556 10.25 11.45 -4.00
CA HIS A 556 9.02 12.23 -3.87
C HIS A 556 8.70 12.59 -2.42
N VAL A 557 8.68 11.62 -1.50
CA VAL A 557 8.43 11.89 -0.07
C VAL A 557 9.50 12.82 0.50
N ALA A 558 10.76 12.55 0.14
CA ALA A 558 11.87 13.32 0.64
C ALA A 558 11.92 14.75 0.04
N ALA A 559 11.56 14.93 -1.23
CA ALA A 559 11.77 16.15 -2.03
C ALA A 559 10.70 17.22 -1.77
N ARG A 560 9.66 16.90 -1.01
CA ARG A 560 8.64 17.89 -0.60
C ARG A 560 9.33 19.07 0.09
N SER A 561 9.25 20.21 -0.57
CA SER A 561 9.83 21.47 -0.12
C SER A 561 9.01 22.04 1.04
N HIS A 562 9.68 22.45 2.11
CA HIS A 562 9.08 23.09 3.29
C HIS A 562 8.41 24.44 3.01
N ALA A 563 8.62 25.02 1.82
CA ALA A 563 8.40 26.45 1.62
C ALA A 563 7.07 26.85 0.94
N ALA A 564 6.30 25.90 0.38
CA ALA A 564 5.13 26.27 -0.44
C ALA A 564 3.79 25.63 -0.03
N ASP A 565 3.79 24.61 0.84
CA ASP A 565 2.57 23.90 1.23
C ASP A 565 2.36 23.94 2.75
N SER A 566 1.36 24.74 3.18
CA SER A 566 0.97 24.82 4.58
C SER A 566 0.43 23.48 5.09
N ALA A 567 -0.26 22.70 4.26
CA ALA A 567 -0.81 21.41 4.67
C ALA A 567 0.31 20.40 4.99
N TYR A 568 1.39 20.36 4.20
CA TYR A 568 2.58 19.57 4.53
C TYR A 568 3.20 20.00 5.85
N THR A 569 3.33 21.31 6.07
CA THR A 569 3.94 21.85 7.28
C THR A 569 3.13 21.48 8.52
N ASP A 570 1.81 21.61 8.45
CA ASP A 570 0.88 21.29 9.53
C ASP A 570 0.88 19.79 9.84
N LEU A 571 0.72 18.93 8.83
CA LEU A 571 0.75 17.47 9.01
C LEU A 571 2.09 16.97 9.56
N ARG A 572 3.21 17.56 9.10
CA ARG A 572 4.53 17.25 9.65
C ARG A 572 4.65 17.69 11.11
N ALA A 573 4.08 18.83 11.48
CA ALA A 573 4.06 19.27 12.88
C ALA A 573 3.26 18.29 13.75
N SER A 574 2.05 17.91 13.31
CA SER A 574 1.20 16.92 13.98
C SER A 574 1.91 15.56 14.12
N TYR A 575 2.57 15.08 13.05
CA TYR A 575 3.35 13.85 13.09
C TYR A 575 4.36 13.87 14.24
N TRP A 576 5.13 14.95 14.32
CA TRP A 576 6.17 15.05 15.33
C TRP A 576 5.63 15.26 16.74
N GLU A 577 4.48 15.91 16.91
CA GLU A 577 3.81 16.02 18.21
C GLU A 577 3.41 14.63 18.72
N LEU A 578 2.74 13.83 17.88
CA LEU A 578 2.38 12.45 18.20
C LEU A 578 3.61 11.57 18.47
N ARG A 579 4.70 11.77 17.70
CA ARG A 579 5.96 11.04 17.96
C ARG A 579 6.55 11.35 19.33
N LEU A 580 6.50 12.60 19.76
CA LEU A 580 6.99 13.01 21.08
C LEU A 580 6.11 12.47 22.21
N GLN A 581 4.78 12.47 22.03
CA GLN A 581 3.86 11.84 22.98
C GLN A 581 4.15 10.34 23.13
N ARG A 582 4.46 9.64 22.01
CA ARG A 582 4.80 8.22 22.02
C ARG A 582 6.04 7.94 22.84
N ALA A 583 7.08 8.74 22.62
CA ALA A 583 8.34 8.64 23.35
C ALA A 583 8.13 8.87 24.85
N ALA A 584 7.30 9.84 25.24
CA ALA A 584 6.98 10.12 26.64
C ALA A 584 6.24 8.95 27.30
N LEU A 585 5.28 8.33 26.62
CA LEU A 585 4.57 7.15 27.13
C LEU A 585 5.51 5.95 27.29
N LEU A 586 6.35 5.67 26.30
CA LEU A 586 7.34 4.59 26.39
C LEU A 586 8.31 4.78 27.56
N ALA A 587 8.79 6.02 27.76
CA ALA A 587 9.63 6.37 28.90
C ALA A 587 8.94 6.14 30.24
N SER A 588 7.64 6.45 30.35
CA SER A 588 6.88 6.24 31.58
C SER A 588 6.67 4.77 31.93
N ARG A 589 6.76 3.86 30.94
CA ARG A 589 6.37 2.45 31.08
C ARG A 589 7.23 1.64 32.06
N ALA A 590 8.50 1.99 32.21
CA ALA A 590 9.47 1.19 32.96
C ALA A 590 9.16 1.04 34.46
N ASP A 591 8.43 1.99 35.04
CA ASP A 591 8.17 2.08 36.49
C ASP A 591 6.70 1.78 36.88
N LEU A 592 5.90 1.24 35.95
CA LEU A 592 4.45 1.05 36.12
C LEU A 592 4.07 -0.34 36.65
N SER A 593 2.95 -0.41 37.37
CA SER A 593 2.29 -1.67 37.70
C SER A 593 1.66 -2.34 36.46
N LEU A 594 1.33 -3.63 36.52
CA LEU A 594 0.74 -4.36 35.38
C LEU A 594 -0.55 -3.70 34.83
N ASP A 595 -1.44 -3.24 35.71
CA ASP A 595 -2.68 -2.55 35.32
C ASP A 595 -2.42 -1.17 34.67
N GLU A 596 -1.32 -0.51 35.05
CA GLU A 596 -0.87 0.74 34.43
C GLU A 596 -0.18 0.48 33.08
N VAL A 597 0.58 -0.61 32.96
CA VAL A 597 1.16 -1.05 31.68
C VAL A 597 0.07 -1.34 30.67
N ALA A 598 -1.01 -2.03 31.04
CA ALA A 598 -2.12 -2.30 30.13
C ALA A 598 -2.78 -1.01 29.61
N ARG A 599 -2.97 -0.01 30.49
CA ARG A 599 -3.49 1.31 30.09
C ARG A 599 -2.54 2.07 29.15
N VAL A 600 -1.24 2.05 29.44
CA VAL A 600 -0.23 2.66 28.56
C VAL A 600 -0.15 1.93 27.22
N ASP A 601 -0.28 0.60 27.21
CA ASP A 601 -0.30 -0.17 25.96
C ASP A 601 -1.55 0.14 25.12
N ASP A 602 -2.71 0.40 25.74
CA ASP A 602 -3.91 0.89 25.06
C ASP A 602 -3.69 2.29 24.44
N GLU A 603 -3.14 3.22 25.21
CA GLU A 603 -2.84 4.57 24.75
C GLU A 603 -1.78 4.57 23.62
N LEU A 604 -0.74 3.73 23.74
CA LEU A 604 0.24 3.53 22.67
C LEU A 604 -0.39 2.96 21.40
N ARG A 605 -1.39 2.08 21.51
CA ARG A 605 -2.12 1.56 20.34
C ARG A 605 -2.92 2.67 19.64
N GLU A 606 -3.62 3.50 20.40
CA GLU A 606 -4.36 4.66 19.86
C GLU A 606 -3.41 5.64 19.17
N LEU A 607 -2.31 6.00 19.84
CA LEU A 607 -1.33 6.93 19.30
C LEU A 607 -0.64 6.41 18.04
N ASN A 608 -0.33 5.11 17.97
CA ASN A 608 0.21 4.50 16.76
C ASN A 608 -0.81 4.49 15.61
N ALA A 609 -2.11 4.38 15.91
CA ALA A 609 -3.16 4.51 14.90
C ALA A 609 -3.24 5.94 14.35
N GLU A 610 -3.12 6.96 15.21
CA GLU A 610 -3.06 8.38 14.82
C GLU A 610 -1.80 8.70 14.00
N LEU A 611 -0.62 8.24 14.43
CA LEU A 611 0.63 8.36 13.66
C LEU A 611 0.47 7.73 12.27
N SER A 612 -0.15 6.56 12.21
CA SER A 612 -0.44 5.90 10.93
C SER A 612 -1.40 6.72 10.08
N ALA A 613 -2.39 7.40 10.65
CA ALA A 613 -3.29 8.29 9.92
C ALA A 613 -2.55 9.50 9.35
N VAL A 614 -1.73 10.19 10.15
CA VAL A 614 -0.93 11.33 9.68
C VAL A 614 0.05 10.92 8.57
N ARG A 615 0.68 9.75 8.68
CA ARG A 615 1.53 9.19 7.61
C ARG A 615 0.78 9.01 6.29
N ARG A 616 -0.48 8.57 6.33
CA ARG A 616 -1.32 8.39 5.13
C ARG A 616 -1.68 9.74 4.51
N GLU A 617 -2.04 10.73 5.32
CA GLU A 617 -2.28 12.09 4.84
C GLU A 617 -1.01 12.71 4.22
N LEU A 618 0.14 12.55 4.87
CA LEU A 618 1.43 12.96 4.30
C LEU A 618 1.74 12.25 2.98
N ALA A 619 1.39 10.97 2.84
CA ALA A 619 1.59 10.23 1.60
C ALA A 619 0.71 10.76 0.45
N ARG A 620 -0.50 11.23 0.76
CA ARG A 620 -1.50 11.76 -0.20
C ARG A 620 -1.18 13.15 -0.76
N LEU A 621 -0.39 13.97 -0.05
CA LEU A 621 -0.10 15.33 -0.51
C LEU A 621 0.57 15.32 -1.88
N PRO A 622 0.11 16.12 -2.86
CA PRO A 622 0.76 16.21 -4.16
C PRO A 622 2.19 16.71 -3.98
N SER A 623 3.17 16.17 -4.72
CA SER A 623 4.49 16.80 -4.76
C SER A 623 4.58 17.80 -5.89
N SER A 624 5.30 18.89 -5.62
CA SER A 624 5.56 19.98 -6.54
C SER A 624 6.78 19.72 -7.44
N ARG A 625 7.20 18.47 -7.65
CA ARG A 625 8.39 18.23 -8.46
C ARG A 625 8.06 18.43 -9.93
N GLU A 626 8.40 19.61 -10.43
CA GLU A 626 8.38 19.93 -11.86
C GLU A 626 9.55 19.24 -12.55
N GLY A 627 9.25 18.37 -13.52
CA GLY A 627 10.21 17.92 -14.52
C GLY A 627 10.70 16.48 -14.39
N ARG A 628 10.81 15.83 -15.55
CA ARG A 628 11.35 14.48 -15.76
C ARG A 628 12.87 14.50 -15.61
N ALA A 629 13.42 13.51 -14.92
CA ALA A 629 14.86 13.30 -14.95
C ALA A 629 15.29 12.86 -16.35
N ARG A 630 16.29 13.55 -16.90
CA ARG A 630 16.88 13.25 -18.21
C ARG A 630 18.34 12.85 -18.04
N CYS A 631 18.94 12.38 -19.13
CA CYS A 631 20.35 11.98 -19.13
C CYS A 631 21.29 13.10 -18.69
N GLU A 632 20.96 14.35 -19.04
CA GLU A 632 21.76 15.53 -18.72
C GLU A 632 21.73 15.86 -17.23
N ASP A 633 20.69 15.42 -16.51
CA ASP A 633 20.56 15.63 -15.07
C ASP A 633 21.41 14.65 -14.24
N LEU A 634 21.88 13.57 -14.87
CA LEU A 634 22.65 12.52 -14.22
C LEU A 634 24.14 12.87 -14.18
N ALA A 635 24.63 13.24 -13.00
CA ALA A 635 26.04 13.62 -12.81
C ALA A 635 27.03 12.55 -13.32
N ALA A 636 27.99 13.00 -14.13
CA ALA A 636 29.15 12.21 -14.55
C ALA A 636 30.10 11.95 -13.35
N PRO A 637 30.89 10.86 -13.37
CA PRO A 637 31.91 10.64 -12.36
C PRO A 637 33.00 11.73 -12.41
N PRO A 638 33.49 12.21 -11.26
CA PRO A 638 34.65 13.11 -11.21
C PRO A 638 35.93 12.46 -11.80
N PRO A 639 36.95 13.25 -12.19
CA PRO A 639 38.23 12.73 -12.62
C PRO A 639 38.83 11.77 -11.57
N GLY A 640 39.36 10.63 -12.04
CA GLY A 640 39.95 9.60 -11.16
C GLY A 640 38.93 8.73 -10.42
N VAL A 641 37.63 8.88 -10.69
CA VAL A 641 36.56 8.03 -10.13
C VAL A 641 35.99 7.15 -11.23
N ALA A 642 35.88 5.85 -10.99
CA ALA A 642 35.19 4.92 -11.89
C ALA A 642 33.74 4.75 -11.44
N LEU A 643 32.78 4.99 -12.33
CA LEU A 643 31.37 4.65 -12.13
C LEU A 643 31.07 3.33 -12.84
N VAL A 644 30.69 2.32 -12.06
CA VAL A 644 30.25 1.00 -12.50
C VAL A 644 28.74 0.91 -12.37
N VAL A 645 28.04 0.72 -13.48
CA VAL A 645 26.60 0.47 -13.53
C VAL A 645 26.40 -0.96 -13.98
N LEU A 646 25.86 -1.82 -13.11
CA LEU A 646 25.51 -3.19 -13.42
C LEU A 646 24.01 -3.30 -13.71
N HIS A 647 23.70 -3.85 -14.86
CA HIS A 647 22.35 -4.10 -15.32
C HIS A 647 22.16 -5.58 -15.58
N GLU A 648 21.14 -6.17 -14.97
CA GLU A 648 20.71 -7.53 -15.28
C GLU A 648 19.97 -7.51 -16.63
N GLY A 649 20.55 -8.17 -17.64
CA GLY A 649 19.92 -8.39 -18.93
C GLY A 649 19.18 -9.74 -18.98
N ARG A 650 18.56 -10.07 -20.13
CA ARG A 650 17.77 -11.32 -20.29
C ARG A 650 18.58 -12.60 -20.12
N SER A 651 19.83 -12.60 -20.56
CA SER A 651 20.70 -13.79 -20.59
C SER A 651 22.09 -13.55 -20.01
N THR A 652 22.47 -12.29 -19.80
CA THR A 652 23.78 -11.89 -19.28
C THR A 652 23.62 -10.65 -18.40
N THR A 653 24.56 -10.42 -17.50
CA THR A 653 24.67 -9.13 -16.81
C THR A 653 25.57 -8.23 -17.65
N ILE A 654 25.22 -6.95 -17.81
CA ILE A 654 26.06 -5.97 -18.49
C ILE A 654 26.62 -5.00 -17.44
N ALA A 655 27.94 -4.87 -17.39
CA ALA A 655 28.60 -3.82 -16.63
C ALA A 655 29.02 -2.67 -17.55
N PHE A 656 28.51 -1.48 -17.29
CA PHE A 656 28.97 -0.24 -17.88
C PHE A 656 29.98 0.41 -16.95
N VAL A 657 31.17 0.73 -17.46
CA VAL A 657 32.24 1.40 -16.71
C VAL A 657 32.55 2.75 -17.36
N ASN A 658 32.39 3.82 -16.60
CA ASN A 658 32.84 5.16 -16.97
C ASN A 658 33.97 5.60 -16.02
N ALA A 659 35.20 5.60 -16.51
CA ALA A 659 36.40 6.02 -15.78
C ALA A 659 37.05 7.27 -16.41
N GLY A 660 36.25 8.15 -17.03
CA GLY A 660 36.72 9.39 -17.66
C GLY A 660 37.32 9.25 -19.07
N ARG A 661 37.33 8.04 -19.64
CA ARG A 661 37.77 7.75 -21.02
C ARG A 661 36.61 7.37 -21.96
N GLY A 662 35.40 7.78 -21.62
CA GLY A 662 34.17 7.28 -22.21
C GLY A 662 33.62 6.06 -21.46
N VAL A 663 32.47 5.57 -21.93
CA VAL A 663 31.79 4.41 -21.36
C VAL A 663 32.25 3.15 -22.07
N GLN A 664 32.63 2.13 -21.31
CA GLN A 664 32.91 0.78 -21.77
C GLN A 664 31.80 -0.16 -21.28
N ALA A 665 31.43 -1.16 -22.07
CA ALA A 665 30.45 -2.17 -21.69
C ALA A 665 31.12 -3.55 -21.69
N PHE A 666 30.78 -4.36 -20.69
CA PHE A 666 31.31 -5.71 -20.50
C PHE A 666 30.13 -6.66 -20.29
N GLU A 667 30.04 -7.69 -21.11
CA GLU A 667 29.12 -8.80 -20.85
C GLU A 667 29.74 -9.70 -19.76
N LEU A 668 28.96 -9.92 -18.71
CA LEU A 668 29.32 -10.70 -17.53
C LEU A 668 28.45 -11.95 -17.47
N GLY A 669 28.97 -12.98 -16.80
CA GLY A 669 28.19 -14.19 -16.51
C GLY A 669 26.99 -13.88 -15.62
N LEU A 670 25.92 -14.68 -15.74
CA LEU A 670 24.82 -14.66 -14.77
C LEU A 670 25.37 -15.12 -13.42
N ALA A 671 25.35 -14.22 -12.45
CA ALA A 671 25.81 -14.50 -11.10
C ALA A 671 24.60 -14.79 -10.20
N SER A 672 24.54 -15.98 -9.62
CA SER A 672 23.60 -16.23 -8.52
C SER A 672 24.05 -15.41 -7.31
N PRO A 673 23.18 -14.57 -6.69
CA PRO A 673 23.51 -13.86 -5.46
C PRO A 673 23.94 -14.78 -4.30
N GLU A 674 23.57 -16.06 -4.37
CA GLU A 674 23.90 -17.09 -3.38
C GLU A 674 25.27 -17.74 -3.60
N ALA A 675 25.93 -17.45 -4.73
CA ALA A 675 27.27 -17.94 -4.99
C ALA A 675 28.25 -17.36 -3.96
N ASP A 676 29.32 -18.11 -3.66
CA ASP A 676 30.35 -17.61 -2.76
C ASP A 676 31.03 -16.35 -3.34
N ARG A 677 31.68 -15.59 -2.45
CA ARG A 677 32.28 -14.31 -2.81
C ARG A 677 33.36 -14.46 -3.89
N GLU A 678 34.06 -15.59 -3.96
CA GLU A 678 35.13 -15.82 -4.94
C GLU A 678 34.55 -16.01 -6.34
N ALA A 679 33.53 -16.84 -6.47
CA ALA A 679 32.77 -17.03 -7.70
C ALA A 679 32.12 -15.71 -8.17
N LEU A 680 31.51 -14.95 -7.25
CA LEU A 680 30.94 -13.63 -7.56
C LEU A 680 32.00 -12.64 -8.03
N GLY A 681 33.16 -12.57 -7.38
CA GLY A 681 34.27 -11.69 -7.78
C GLY A 681 34.81 -12.04 -9.16
N ALA A 682 35.02 -13.33 -9.43
CA ALA A 682 35.47 -13.83 -10.74
C ALA A 682 34.45 -13.54 -11.86
N ALA A 683 33.15 -13.69 -11.59
CA ALA A 683 32.09 -13.45 -12.57
C ALA A 683 31.82 -11.96 -12.83
N LEU A 684 31.84 -11.12 -11.79
CA LEU A 684 31.33 -9.75 -11.85
C LEU A 684 32.43 -8.66 -11.89
N LEU A 685 33.57 -8.89 -11.24
CA LEU A 685 34.60 -7.85 -11.09
C LEU A 685 35.88 -8.12 -11.88
N GLU A 686 36.30 -9.37 -12.02
CA GLU A 686 37.52 -9.70 -12.77
C GLU A 686 37.45 -9.25 -14.25
N PRO A 687 36.33 -9.41 -14.98
CA PRO A 687 36.22 -8.95 -16.37
C PRO A 687 36.40 -7.44 -16.54
N ILE A 688 36.08 -6.65 -15.50
CA ILE A 688 36.18 -5.19 -15.52
C ILE A 688 37.43 -4.66 -14.80
N SER A 689 38.29 -5.53 -14.25
CA SER A 689 39.41 -5.14 -13.39
C SER A 689 40.42 -4.22 -14.11
N GLY A 690 40.57 -4.38 -15.43
CA GLY A 690 41.38 -3.49 -16.26
C GLY A 690 40.81 -2.07 -16.37
N ALA A 691 39.49 -1.94 -16.49
CA ALA A 691 38.82 -0.63 -16.56
C ALA A 691 38.79 0.09 -15.21
N LEU A 692 38.88 -0.67 -14.11
CA LEU A 692 39.01 -0.12 -12.76
C LEU A 692 40.45 0.27 -12.40
N ALA A 693 41.44 -0.11 -13.21
CA ALA A 693 42.84 0.14 -12.91
C ALA A 693 43.15 1.65 -12.97
N GLY A 694 43.74 2.17 -11.89
CA GLY A 694 44.10 3.59 -11.77
C GLY A 694 42.95 4.49 -11.31
N ALA A 695 41.74 3.95 -11.07
CA ALA A 695 40.72 4.67 -10.33
C ALA A 695 41.17 4.86 -8.87
N SER A 696 40.92 6.04 -8.33
CA SER A 696 41.14 6.37 -6.92
C SER A 696 39.94 6.00 -6.05
N LYS A 697 38.79 5.76 -6.67
CA LYS A 697 37.52 5.39 -6.03
C LYS A 697 36.60 4.71 -7.06
N VAL A 698 35.82 3.74 -6.60
CA VAL A 698 34.77 3.09 -7.39
C VAL A 698 33.40 3.48 -6.85
N LEU A 699 32.53 3.93 -7.75
CA LEU A 699 31.10 4.11 -7.49
C LEU A 699 30.35 2.96 -8.12
N VAL A 700 29.51 2.28 -7.35
CA VAL A 700 28.70 1.15 -7.82
C VAL A 700 27.23 1.54 -7.85
N ILE A 701 26.60 1.24 -8.98
CA ILE A 701 25.16 1.25 -9.18
C ILE A 701 24.79 -0.16 -9.63
N ALA A 702 23.99 -0.85 -8.83
CA ALA A 702 23.46 -2.17 -9.17
C ALA A 702 21.92 -2.09 -9.27
N ASP A 703 21.36 -2.87 -10.17
CA ASP A 703 19.91 -3.06 -10.34
C ASP A 703 19.50 -4.50 -9.99
N GLY A 704 18.21 -4.71 -9.75
CA GLY A 704 17.63 -6.04 -9.53
C GLY A 704 18.25 -6.76 -8.33
N VAL A 705 18.53 -8.05 -8.51
CA VAL A 705 19.12 -8.93 -7.49
C VAL A 705 20.58 -8.59 -7.19
N LEU A 706 21.28 -7.90 -8.10
CA LEU A 706 22.68 -7.50 -7.91
C LEU A 706 22.83 -6.47 -6.78
N ARG A 707 21.73 -5.83 -6.34
CA ARG A 707 21.73 -4.88 -5.21
C ARG A 707 22.11 -5.52 -3.88
N ASP A 708 21.88 -6.81 -3.74
CA ASP A 708 22.15 -7.55 -2.51
C ASP A 708 23.62 -8.02 -2.44
N ILE A 709 24.38 -7.83 -3.52
CA ILE A 709 25.78 -8.26 -3.60
C ILE A 709 26.71 -7.21 -2.96
N PRO A 710 27.53 -7.58 -1.97
CA PRO A 710 28.49 -6.67 -1.34
C PRO A 710 29.73 -6.50 -2.22
N PHE A 711 29.61 -5.79 -3.35
CA PHE A 711 30.71 -5.50 -4.30
C PHE A 711 32.02 -5.03 -3.66
N HIS A 712 31.94 -4.30 -2.54
CA HIS A 712 33.11 -3.85 -1.79
C HIS A 712 33.93 -5.01 -1.18
N ALA A 713 33.26 -6.13 -0.85
CA ALA A 713 33.86 -7.32 -0.25
C ALA A 713 34.27 -8.38 -1.28
N LEU A 714 33.82 -8.24 -2.55
CA LEU A 714 34.17 -9.19 -3.60
C LEU A 714 35.66 -9.11 -3.95
N PRO A 715 36.33 -10.25 -4.19
CA PRO A 715 37.74 -10.28 -4.54
C PRO A 715 37.96 -9.84 -5.99
N VAL A 716 39.03 -9.07 -6.18
CA VAL A 716 39.64 -8.74 -7.47
C VAL A 716 41.11 -9.09 -7.35
N ARG A 717 41.62 -9.98 -8.19
CA ARG A 717 43.01 -10.50 -8.08
C ARG A 717 43.34 -11.00 -6.66
N GLY A 718 42.41 -11.74 -6.05
CA GLY A 718 42.59 -12.36 -4.73
C GLY A 718 42.47 -11.42 -3.52
N ARG A 719 42.10 -10.16 -3.70
CA ARG A 719 41.90 -9.19 -2.61
C ARG A 719 40.54 -8.52 -2.71
N ALA A 720 39.85 -8.31 -1.59
CA ALA A 720 38.59 -7.56 -1.59
C ALA A 720 38.75 -6.19 -2.26
N LEU A 721 37.78 -5.78 -3.08
CA LEU A 721 37.83 -4.52 -3.84
C LEU A 721 38.09 -3.31 -2.92
N ALA A 722 37.44 -3.27 -1.75
CA ALA A 722 37.63 -2.22 -0.74
C ALA A 722 39.05 -2.16 -0.15
N ALA A 723 39.81 -3.25 -0.20
CA ALA A 723 41.21 -3.28 0.23
C ALA A 723 42.16 -2.74 -0.84
N ILE A 724 41.69 -2.57 -2.08
CA ILE A 724 42.45 -2.01 -3.21
C ILE A 724 42.14 -0.51 -3.33
N GLN A 725 40.85 -0.15 -3.29
CA GLN A 725 40.38 1.23 -3.46
C GLN A 725 39.04 1.45 -2.74
N PRO A 726 38.73 2.67 -2.29
CA PRO A 726 37.43 3.00 -1.70
C PRO A 726 36.27 2.67 -2.65
N VAL A 727 35.23 2.03 -2.12
CA VAL A 727 34.00 1.68 -2.85
C VAL A 727 32.83 2.41 -2.21
N ALA A 728 31.98 3.05 -3.02
CA ALA A 728 30.74 3.66 -2.57
C ALA A 728 29.57 3.29 -3.47
N TYR A 729 28.38 3.19 -2.90
CA TYR A 729 27.15 2.90 -3.63
C TYR A 729 26.41 4.21 -3.93
N LYS A 730 26.14 4.47 -5.21
CA LYS A 730 25.48 5.73 -5.65
C LYS A 730 23.98 5.49 -5.85
N LEU A 731 23.13 6.48 -5.55
CA LEU A 731 21.67 6.40 -5.77
C LEU A 731 21.18 7.21 -6.99
N ASP A 732 22.01 8.09 -7.56
CA ASP A 732 21.64 9.02 -8.64
C ASP A 732 20.49 10.00 -8.30
N LEU A 733 20.16 10.15 -7.02
CA LEU A 733 19.26 11.20 -6.57
C LEU A 733 19.85 12.59 -6.86
N PRO A 734 19.03 13.57 -7.24
CA PRO A 734 19.52 14.94 -7.43
C PRO A 734 20.14 15.48 -6.15
N PRO A 735 21.18 16.32 -6.26
CA PRO A 735 21.72 16.98 -5.09
C PRO A 735 20.65 17.86 -4.45
N ARG A 736 20.62 17.86 -3.12
CA ARG A 736 19.72 18.71 -2.35
C ARG A 736 20.54 19.78 -1.65
N PRO A 737 19.98 20.99 -1.47
CA PRO A 737 20.67 22.01 -0.68
C PRO A 737 20.91 21.44 0.72
N THR A 738 22.18 21.26 1.07
CA THR A 738 22.56 21.01 2.46
C THR A 738 22.39 22.31 3.24
N ALA A 739 21.74 22.23 4.40
CA ALA A 739 21.69 23.37 5.31
C ALA A 739 23.12 23.76 5.73
N SER A 740 23.38 25.06 5.92
CA SER A 740 24.69 25.61 6.29
C SER A 740 25.35 24.82 7.44
N SER A 741 26.65 24.56 7.31
CA SER A 741 27.45 23.70 8.20
C SER A 741 27.91 24.36 9.52
N ASP A 742 27.28 25.46 9.94
CA ASP A 742 27.56 26.13 11.22
C ASP A 742 27.09 25.32 12.46
N GLY A 743 26.48 24.15 12.22
CA GLY A 743 25.97 23.22 13.22
C GLY A 743 27.06 22.48 14.00
N ALA A 744 26.64 21.84 15.09
CA ALA A 744 27.50 20.93 15.85
C ALA A 744 27.41 19.51 15.28
N ALA A 745 28.53 18.78 15.25
CA ALA A 745 28.53 17.33 15.02
C ALA A 745 27.71 16.65 16.12
N VAL A 746 26.79 15.78 15.75
CA VAL A 746 25.91 15.06 16.68
C VAL A 746 26.43 13.65 16.84
N VAL A 747 26.63 13.22 18.08
CA VAL A 747 27.13 11.89 18.40
C VAL A 747 26.16 11.22 19.37
N ALA A 748 25.52 10.13 18.95
CA ALA A 748 24.69 9.28 19.78
C ALA A 748 25.38 7.93 19.97
N ILE A 749 25.80 7.62 21.19
CA ILE A 749 26.51 6.36 21.50
C ILE A 749 25.79 5.60 22.59
N ASN A 750 25.60 4.31 22.33
CA ASN A 750 24.95 3.35 23.21
C ASN A 750 23.63 3.88 23.82
N PRO A 751 22.65 4.32 23.01
CA PRO A 751 21.39 4.89 23.52
C PRO A 751 20.66 3.92 24.48
N GLY A 752 20.59 2.65 24.11
CA GLY A 752 19.95 1.61 24.92
C GLY A 752 20.78 1.11 26.11
N GLY A 753 22.02 1.58 26.30
CA GLY A 753 22.88 1.19 27.42
C GLY A 753 23.46 -0.24 27.34
N THR A 754 23.21 -1.00 26.28
CA THR A 754 23.57 -2.43 26.15
C THR A 754 24.86 -2.71 25.37
N LEU A 755 25.51 -1.71 24.76
CA LEU A 755 26.70 -1.86 23.93
C LEU A 755 28.00 -1.48 24.65
N TYR A 756 28.56 -2.43 25.40
CA TYR A 756 29.82 -2.25 26.15
C TYR A 756 31.00 -1.77 25.27
N TYR A 757 31.18 -2.33 24.07
CA TYR A 757 32.31 -1.97 23.21
C TYR A 757 32.20 -0.57 22.59
N ALA A 758 30.98 -0.09 22.32
CA ALA A 758 30.76 1.26 21.84
C ALA A 758 31.23 2.29 22.91
N GLU A 759 30.97 2.00 24.19
CA GLU A 759 31.42 2.81 25.32
C GLU A 759 32.94 2.78 25.53
N GLN A 760 33.54 1.59 25.49
CA GLN A 760 34.93 1.40 25.90
C GLN A 760 35.95 1.68 24.80
N ARG A 761 35.55 1.56 23.53
CA ARG A 761 36.49 1.69 22.39
C ARG A 761 36.10 2.80 21.44
N GLU A 762 34.85 2.79 20.98
CA GLU A 762 34.40 3.72 19.95
C GLU A 762 34.29 5.15 20.49
N ARG A 763 33.70 5.33 21.67
CA ARG A 763 33.57 6.65 22.33
C ARG A 763 34.93 7.34 22.55
N PRO A 764 35.97 6.71 23.16
CA PRO A 764 37.29 7.33 23.27
C PRO A 764 37.90 7.69 21.91
N ALA A 765 37.85 6.78 20.93
CA ALA A 765 38.39 7.02 19.60
C ALA A 765 37.70 8.20 18.89
N LEU A 766 36.37 8.31 19.03
CA LEU A 766 35.60 9.44 18.50
C LEU A 766 35.92 10.75 19.20
N ARG A 767 36.09 10.75 20.53
CA ARG A 767 36.53 11.96 21.25
C ARG A 767 37.86 12.46 20.70
N ASP A 768 38.85 11.57 20.56
CA ASP A 768 40.18 11.92 20.07
C ASP A 768 40.17 12.37 18.59
N ALA A 769 39.30 11.79 17.77
CA ALA A 769 39.14 12.18 16.37
C ALA A 769 38.43 13.54 16.25
N LEU A 770 37.32 13.75 16.98
CA LEU A 770 36.50 14.94 16.87
C LEU A 770 37.10 16.15 17.60
N GLN A 771 37.94 15.95 18.63
CA GLN A 771 38.71 17.04 19.26
C GLN A 771 39.67 17.73 18.27
N ARG A 772 40.12 17.01 17.24
CA ARG A 772 40.99 17.53 16.19
C ARG A 772 40.21 18.10 15.00
N ALA A 773 38.90 17.86 14.95
CA ALA A 773 38.03 18.38 13.91
C ALA A 773 37.59 19.81 14.25
N PRO A 774 37.29 20.66 13.26
CA PRO A 774 36.83 22.03 13.49
C PRO A 774 35.36 22.12 13.96
N TRP A 775 34.78 21.03 14.46
CA TRP A 775 33.37 20.95 14.82
C TRP A 775 33.16 21.10 16.32
N ARG A 776 32.10 21.81 16.71
CA ARG A 776 31.53 21.63 18.04
C ARG A 776 30.84 20.27 18.08
N VAL A 777 30.95 19.53 19.18
CA VAL A 777 30.35 18.20 19.30
C VAL A 777 29.22 18.22 20.34
N ARG A 778 28.04 17.76 19.95
CA ARG A 778 26.90 17.50 20.83
C ARG A 778 26.81 15.99 21.08
N TRP A 779 27.09 15.60 22.32
CA TRP A 779 26.99 14.21 22.77
C TRP A 779 25.57 13.95 23.29
N LEU A 780 24.95 12.88 22.79
CA LEU A 780 23.68 12.35 23.25
C LEU A 780 23.96 10.94 23.81
N ASP A 781 23.96 10.83 25.13
CA ASP A 781 24.34 9.62 25.85
C ASP A 781 23.10 8.92 26.43
N ARG A 782 23.00 7.60 26.23
CA ARG A 782 21.96 6.74 26.83
C ARG A 782 20.55 7.33 26.62
N GLU A 783 19.82 7.55 27.72
CA GLU A 783 18.46 8.09 27.76
C GLU A 783 18.33 9.49 27.13
N SER A 784 19.42 10.28 27.07
CA SER A 784 19.40 11.59 26.41
C SER A 784 19.48 11.52 24.87
N ALA A 785 19.76 10.33 24.32
CA ALA A 785 19.65 10.06 22.90
C ALA A 785 18.23 9.61 22.55
N ASP A 786 17.27 10.52 22.76
CA ASP A 786 15.86 10.34 22.41
C ASP A 786 15.49 11.01 21.08
N ILE A 787 14.26 10.77 20.61
CA ILE A 787 13.76 11.30 19.33
C ILE A 787 13.67 12.83 19.33
N SER A 788 13.40 13.47 20.47
CA SER A 788 13.30 14.92 20.62
C SER A 788 14.67 15.57 20.42
N ALA A 789 15.68 15.03 21.09
CA ALA A 789 17.07 15.47 21.01
C ALA A 789 17.61 15.34 19.58
N LEU A 790 17.37 14.19 18.92
CA LEU A 790 17.79 13.96 17.54
C LEU A 790 17.06 14.85 16.54
N ARG A 791 15.73 14.96 16.61
CA ARG A 791 14.95 15.85 15.73
C ARG A 791 15.46 17.28 15.77
N SER A 792 15.82 17.77 16.97
CA SER A 792 16.38 19.11 17.15
C SER A 792 17.82 19.24 16.65
N ALA A 793 18.64 18.20 16.77
CA ALA A 793 20.08 18.28 16.56
C ALA A 793 20.53 17.93 15.13
N LEU A 794 19.83 17.02 14.45
CA LEU A 794 20.24 16.51 13.13
C LEU A 794 20.13 17.53 11.98
N PRO A 795 19.10 18.40 11.90
CA PRO A 795 18.99 19.34 10.79
C PRO A 795 20.21 20.28 10.71
N GLY A 796 20.97 20.19 9.62
CA GLY A 796 22.16 21.03 9.39
C GLY A 796 23.41 20.61 10.19
N ALA A 797 23.42 19.43 10.82
CA ALA A 797 24.63 18.92 11.43
C ALA A 797 25.68 18.57 10.35
N PRO A 798 26.95 18.99 10.48
CA PRO A 798 28.00 18.60 9.53
C PRO A 798 28.30 17.09 9.60
N LEU A 799 28.07 16.48 10.76
CA LEU A 799 28.24 15.05 10.99
C LEU A 799 27.18 14.54 11.96
N PHE A 800 26.61 13.37 11.66
CA PHE A 800 25.89 12.54 12.62
C PHE A 800 26.59 11.19 12.76
N HIS A 801 27.06 10.86 13.97
CA HIS A 801 27.59 9.54 14.29
C HIS A 801 26.63 8.83 15.25
N PHE A 802 26.18 7.64 14.85
CA PHE A 802 25.34 6.78 15.68
C PHE A 802 26.05 5.45 15.93
N ALA A 803 26.18 5.05 17.19
CA ALA A 803 26.65 3.72 17.57
C ALA A 803 25.63 3.07 18.51
N GLY A 804 24.88 2.09 18.01
CA GLY A 804 23.67 1.57 18.64
C GLY A 804 23.15 0.33 17.93
N HIS A 805 22.02 -0.21 18.40
CA HIS A 805 21.34 -1.28 17.68
C HIS A 805 20.62 -0.71 16.46
N GLY A 806 20.69 -1.47 15.37
CA GLY A 806 19.96 -1.21 14.15
C GLY A 806 18.99 -2.35 13.91
N VAL A 807 17.76 -2.01 13.57
CA VAL A 807 16.74 -2.97 13.16
C VAL A 807 16.57 -2.84 11.66
N HIS A 808 16.87 -3.91 10.91
CA HIS A 808 16.49 -4.01 9.50
C HIS A 808 15.14 -4.71 9.38
N ALA A 809 14.13 -3.98 8.94
CA ALA A 809 12.85 -4.58 8.59
C ALA A 809 12.85 -4.99 7.12
N ARG A 810 12.14 -6.08 6.79
CA ARG A 810 11.93 -6.51 5.40
C ARG A 810 11.19 -5.42 4.60
N GLY A 811 11.66 -5.12 3.40
CA GLY A 811 11.28 -3.97 2.60
C GLY A 811 11.94 -2.65 3.05
N GLY A 812 12.72 -2.64 4.13
CA GLY A 812 13.44 -1.49 4.67
C GLY A 812 12.58 -0.42 5.35
N TRP A 813 11.33 -0.20 4.94
CA TRP A 813 10.53 0.96 5.39
C TRP A 813 10.27 1.05 6.90
N ARG A 814 10.38 -0.06 7.64
CA ARG A 814 10.29 -0.08 9.11
C ARG A 814 11.65 -0.25 9.79
N SER A 815 12.74 -0.11 9.03
CA SER A 815 14.08 -0.12 9.58
C SER A 815 14.28 1.10 10.47
N SER A 816 15.01 0.93 11.56
CA SER A 816 15.16 1.97 12.57
C SER A 816 16.47 1.83 13.35
N LEU A 817 16.83 2.91 14.05
CA LEU A 817 17.91 2.94 15.02
C LEU A 817 17.30 2.96 16.43
N GLU A 818 17.71 2.06 17.31
CA GLU A 818 17.18 2.03 18.67
C GLU A 818 17.72 3.21 19.49
N LEU A 819 16.82 3.91 20.17
CA LEU A 819 17.10 5.08 20.98
C LEU A 819 17.02 4.74 22.47
N GLY A 820 17.27 5.74 23.33
CA GLY A 820 17.04 5.61 24.76
C GLY A 820 15.56 5.35 25.07
N LEU A 821 15.29 4.69 26.21
CA LEU A 821 13.94 4.50 26.75
C LEU A 821 12.96 3.73 25.83
N GLY A 822 13.50 2.86 24.96
CA GLY A 822 12.69 1.96 24.11
C GLY A 822 12.06 2.61 22.88
N ASP A 823 12.39 3.88 22.57
CA ASP A 823 11.98 4.51 21.31
C ASP A 823 12.98 4.19 20.17
N SER A 824 12.68 4.64 18.95
CA SER A 824 13.53 4.44 17.78
C SER A 824 13.50 5.63 16.82
N LEU A 825 14.57 5.81 16.04
CA LEU A 825 14.59 6.70 14.88
C LEU A 825 14.27 5.88 13.64
N GLU A 826 13.05 6.01 13.13
CA GLU A 826 12.54 5.26 11.98
C GLU A 826 12.89 5.94 10.64
N VAL A 827 12.77 5.21 9.54
CA VAL A 827 12.93 5.76 8.18
C VAL A 827 12.04 6.99 7.95
N ASP A 828 10.78 6.95 8.38
CA ASP A 828 9.85 8.06 8.22
C ASP A 828 10.29 9.31 8.99
N ASP A 829 10.81 9.13 10.21
CA ASP A 829 11.33 10.23 11.03
C ASP A 829 12.45 10.95 10.26
N ILE A 830 13.34 10.21 9.59
CA ILE A 830 14.45 10.74 8.80
C ILE A 830 13.94 11.50 7.57
N LEU A 831 12.99 10.94 6.83
CA LEU A 831 12.41 11.56 5.64
C LEU A 831 11.65 12.86 5.97
N LEU A 832 11.14 12.99 7.20
CA LEU A 832 10.39 14.16 7.71
C LEU A 832 11.25 15.18 8.47
N LEU A 833 12.57 14.96 8.60
CA LEU A 833 13.48 15.95 9.19
C LEU A 833 13.43 17.28 8.45
N ALA A 834 13.71 18.40 9.13
CA ALA A 834 13.82 19.70 8.45
C ALA A 834 14.98 19.73 7.44
N GLY A 835 16.09 19.05 7.76
CA GLY A 835 17.22 18.81 6.87
C GLY A 835 17.96 17.55 7.32
N ALA A 836 18.78 16.99 6.44
CA ALA A 836 19.67 15.90 6.80
C ALA A 836 21.01 16.44 7.33
N PRO A 837 21.74 15.66 8.14
CA PRO A 837 23.17 15.87 8.34
C PRO A 837 23.93 15.80 7.01
N GLU A 838 25.06 16.49 6.87
CA GLU A 838 25.87 16.43 5.65
C GLU A 838 26.49 15.04 5.46
N VAL A 839 27.08 14.50 6.54
CA VAL A 839 27.67 13.16 6.59
C VAL A 839 27.04 12.37 7.73
N VAL A 840 26.73 11.09 7.48
CA VAL A 840 26.19 10.18 8.50
C VAL A 840 27.07 8.94 8.63
N VAL A 841 27.36 8.53 9.86
CA VAL A 841 28.06 7.28 10.18
C VAL A 841 27.17 6.47 11.10
N LEU A 842 26.81 5.26 10.67
CA LEU A 842 25.92 4.36 11.39
C LEU A 842 26.68 3.08 11.77
N SER A 843 27.21 3.04 12.99
CA SER A 843 27.73 1.82 13.62
C SER A 843 26.58 1.01 14.22
N ALA A 844 25.70 0.48 13.36
CA ALA A 844 24.50 -0.26 13.76
C ALA A 844 24.15 -1.37 12.74
N CYS A 845 23.79 -2.57 13.20
CA CYS A 845 23.67 -3.75 12.35
C CYS A 845 22.72 -3.58 11.16
N SER A 846 23.18 -3.92 9.95
CA SER A 846 22.39 -4.00 8.70
C SER A 846 21.62 -2.74 8.30
N VAL A 847 21.92 -1.56 8.86
CA VAL A 847 21.18 -0.31 8.56
C VAL A 847 21.50 0.27 7.18
N GLY A 848 22.54 -0.25 6.52
CA GLY A 848 22.86 -0.02 5.11
C GLY A 848 22.24 -1.05 4.17
N LYS A 849 21.72 -2.17 4.68
CA LYS A 849 21.17 -3.26 3.87
C LYS A 849 19.92 -2.83 3.14
N THR A 850 19.80 -3.21 1.88
CA THR A 850 18.62 -2.93 1.06
C THR A 850 18.15 -4.24 0.47
N ASP A 851 16.85 -4.48 0.44
CA ASP A 851 16.32 -5.72 -0.13
C ASP A 851 16.18 -5.61 -1.66
N SER A 852 16.15 -6.77 -2.32
CA SER A 852 15.98 -6.95 -3.78
C SER A 852 14.80 -6.19 -4.38
N ASP A 853 13.77 -5.88 -3.59
CA ASP A 853 12.56 -5.18 -4.03
C ASP A 853 12.75 -3.65 -4.11
N GLY A 854 13.93 -3.13 -3.74
CA GLY A 854 14.20 -1.70 -3.73
C GLY A 854 13.78 -0.99 -2.44
N GLY A 855 13.77 -1.74 -1.33
CA GLY A 855 13.41 -1.24 0.00
C GLY A 855 14.23 -0.05 0.49
N MET A 856 13.70 0.61 1.52
CA MET A 856 14.27 1.83 2.12
C MET A 856 15.11 1.54 3.36
N SER A 857 16.43 1.53 3.26
CA SER A 857 17.27 1.42 4.46
C SER A 857 17.39 2.75 5.20
N VAL A 858 17.78 2.73 6.48
CA VAL A 858 18.09 3.96 7.23
C VAL A 858 19.14 4.80 6.49
N ALA A 859 20.17 4.15 5.93
CA ALA A 859 21.18 4.84 5.14
C ALA A 859 20.61 5.49 3.86
N ARG A 860 19.73 4.79 3.13
CA ARG A 860 19.05 5.37 1.96
C ARG A 860 18.12 6.51 2.35
N ALA A 861 17.46 6.46 3.50
CA ALA A 861 16.58 7.52 3.97
C ALA A 861 17.36 8.82 4.22
N PHE A 862 18.55 8.72 4.83
CA PHE A 862 19.44 9.87 5.01
C PHE A 862 19.96 10.45 3.69
N LEU A 863 20.38 9.61 2.75
CA LEU A 863 20.78 10.03 1.40
C LEU A 863 19.61 10.70 0.66
N ALA A 864 18.43 10.09 0.70
CA ALA A 864 17.22 10.63 0.11
C ALA A 864 16.87 11.97 0.74
N ARG A 865 16.98 12.13 2.06
CA ARG A 865 16.70 13.41 2.73
C ARG A 865 17.68 14.51 2.35
N GLY A 866 18.91 14.16 1.99
CA GLY A 866 19.92 15.11 1.48
C GLY A 866 21.33 14.96 2.04
N SER A 867 21.62 13.88 2.76
CA SER A 867 22.99 13.60 3.19
C SER A 867 23.86 13.36 1.96
N THR A 868 25.08 13.88 1.96
CA THR A 868 26.02 13.72 0.84
C THR A 868 26.71 12.35 0.87
N ALA A 869 26.89 11.81 2.08
CA ALA A 869 27.47 10.49 2.29
C ALA A 869 26.89 9.83 3.54
N VAL A 870 26.71 8.52 3.47
CA VAL A 870 26.38 7.68 4.61
C VAL A 870 27.33 6.47 4.64
N ILE A 871 27.96 6.23 5.79
CA ILE A 871 28.73 5.03 6.06
C ILE A 871 27.88 4.14 6.94
N ALA A 872 27.52 2.96 6.44
CA ALA A 872 26.66 2.02 7.15
C ALA A 872 27.03 0.58 6.81
N PRO A 873 26.98 -0.35 7.77
CA PRO A 873 27.16 -1.76 7.50
C PRO A 873 25.93 -2.32 6.76
N VAL A 874 26.19 -3.18 5.78
CA VAL A 874 25.16 -3.90 5.00
C VAL A 874 24.88 -5.30 5.53
N GLU A 875 25.76 -5.80 6.41
CA GLU A 875 25.68 -7.07 7.12
C GLU A 875 26.11 -6.85 8.58
N PRO A 876 25.67 -7.69 9.55
CA PRO A 876 26.02 -7.56 10.97
C PRO A 876 27.51 -7.66 11.29
#